data_AF-A0ABD5WTF5-F1
#
_entry.id   AF-A0ABD5WTF5-F1
#
_cell.length_a   1.000
_cell.length_b   1.000
_cell.length_c   1.000
_cell.angle_alpha   90.00
_cell.angle_beta   90.00
_cell.angle_gamma   90.00
#
_symmetry.space_group_name_H-M   'P 1'
#
loop_
_entity.id
_entity.type
_entity.pdbx_description
1 polymer ?
#
loop_
_entity_poly.entity_id
_entity_poly.type
_entity_poly.pdbx_seq_one_letter_code
_entity_poly.pdbx_strand_id
1 'polypeptide(L)'
;MSKVDQQLEDLRAEITSELPSDISVSDVKYEGPELVVYTRDPKKFARNGDLIRQLASQLRKRITVRPDPDVLSRPEDAREDVMAVIPDEAGVTDLDFHADTGEVVIEAEKPGMVIGKHGSTLREITQEVGWTPEVVRTPPIESSTVSNVRNFLKQERDDRRNILEKVGRQIHREEMSNDEYVRVTTLGCCREVGRASFILSTPETRILIDCGDKPGAEGEVPYLQVEEALGAGAQTIDAVVLTHAHLDHSALIPLLFKYGYDGPIYTTEPTRDLMGLLQLDYLDVAAKEGRAPPYESEMVREAIKHTIPLEYGDVTDIAPDVKLTLHNAGHILGSAVSHFHIGDGLYNVAFSGDIHYDDTRLFNGAVNDFPRVETLILESTYGGRNDYQTDQEDSERKLKRVINETYEKGGKVVIPAFAVGRSQEMMLVIEEAMREGDIPEMPVHLDGMIWEATAIHTTYPEYLRDDLRDRIFHEDENPFLADQFNHIDGGEEERQEVADGDQCIILSTSGMVTGGPIMSWLEHVGGDPDSRMVFVGYQAQGTLGRRIQNGWDEIPMNRGGGRNGKLSLKLDVETVDGFSGHADRQGLMNFVKTMNPRPEKILCVHGDESSVQDLSSSLYHEFNMRTFAPKNLETFRFK
;
A
#
# COMPACT_ATOMS: atom_id res chain seq x y z
N MET A 1 -29.99 -15.72 -21.80
CA MET A 1 -28.66 -15.89 -21.19
C MET A 1 -27.72 -14.91 -21.84
N SER A 2 -26.95 -14.18 -21.04
CA SER A 2 -25.74 -13.54 -21.54
C SER A 2 -24.73 -14.62 -21.94
N LYS A 3 -23.76 -14.31 -22.81
CA LYS A 3 -22.74 -15.29 -23.19
C LYS A 3 -21.89 -15.75 -21.99
N VAL A 4 -21.65 -14.87 -21.02
CA VAL A 4 -20.96 -15.22 -19.76
C VAL A 4 -21.76 -16.28 -18.99
N ASP A 5 -23.10 -16.20 -18.99
CA ASP A 5 -23.93 -17.25 -18.36
C ASP A 5 -23.77 -18.59 -19.09
N GLN A 6 -23.66 -18.59 -20.42
CA GLN A 6 -23.38 -19.81 -21.19
C GLN A 6 -22.00 -20.38 -20.85
N GLN A 7 -20.97 -19.54 -20.76
CA GLN A 7 -19.62 -19.97 -20.34
C GLN A 7 -19.63 -20.58 -18.93
N LEU A 8 -20.39 -20.01 -18.00
CA LEU A 8 -20.54 -20.56 -16.64
C LEU A 8 -21.27 -21.92 -16.66
N GLU A 9 -22.30 -22.09 -17.50
CA GLU A 9 -22.97 -23.38 -17.68
C GLU A 9 -22.02 -24.44 -18.27
N ASP A 10 -21.23 -24.07 -19.26
CA ASP A 10 -20.25 -24.95 -19.90
C ASP A 10 -19.14 -25.35 -18.91
N LEU A 11 -18.60 -24.38 -18.16
CA LEU A 11 -17.62 -24.62 -17.08
C LEU A 11 -18.19 -25.51 -15.99
N ARG A 12 -19.44 -25.29 -15.59
CA ARG A 12 -20.12 -26.16 -14.61
C ARG A 12 -20.22 -27.59 -15.12
N ALA A 13 -20.58 -27.79 -16.39
CA ALA A 13 -20.67 -29.12 -16.99
C ALA A 13 -19.29 -29.80 -17.05
N GLU A 14 -18.25 -29.07 -17.45
CA GLU A 14 -16.87 -29.55 -17.50
C GLU A 14 -16.37 -29.96 -16.11
N ILE A 15 -16.48 -29.06 -15.11
CA ILE A 15 -16.11 -29.34 -13.72
C ILE A 15 -16.86 -30.57 -13.20
N THR A 16 -18.17 -30.65 -13.43
CA THR A 16 -18.99 -31.80 -12.98
C THR A 16 -18.53 -33.12 -13.61
N SER A 17 -18.01 -33.09 -14.83
CA SER A 17 -17.56 -34.30 -15.54
C SER A 17 -16.20 -34.83 -15.04
N GLU A 18 -15.35 -33.95 -14.53
CA GLU A 18 -14.03 -34.30 -13.97
C GLU A 18 -14.11 -34.70 -12.50
N LEU A 19 -15.18 -34.33 -11.80
CA LEU A 19 -15.40 -34.67 -10.40
C LEU A 19 -15.83 -36.13 -10.20
N PRO A 20 -15.40 -36.78 -9.11
CA PRO A 20 -15.96 -38.06 -8.67
C PRO A 20 -17.48 -38.02 -8.54
N SER A 21 -18.16 -39.12 -8.89
CA SER A 21 -19.63 -39.21 -8.91
C SER A 21 -20.32 -38.97 -7.56
N ASP A 22 -19.57 -39.01 -6.46
CA ASP A 22 -20.05 -38.78 -5.09
C ASP A 22 -19.88 -37.32 -4.62
N ILE A 23 -19.37 -36.43 -5.47
CA ILE A 23 -19.20 -34.99 -5.21
C ILE A 23 -20.15 -34.20 -6.14
N SER A 24 -20.94 -33.30 -5.57
CA SER A 24 -21.89 -32.48 -6.32
C SER A 24 -21.50 -31.00 -6.39
N VAL A 25 -21.77 -30.36 -7.53
CA VAL A 25 -21.61 -28.91 -7.74
C VAL A 25 -22.98 -28.26 -7.82
N SER A 26 -23.27 -27.36 -6.88
CA SER A 26 -24.54 -26.65 -6.82
C SER A 26 -24.56 -25.42 -7.71
N ASP A 27 -23.47 -24.66 -7.75
CA ASP A 27 -23.34 -23.47 -8.59
C ASP A 27 -21.88 -23.17 -8.96
N VAL A 28 -21.68 -22.38 -10.02
CA VAL A 28 -20.37 -21.89 -10.45
C VAL A 28 -20.52 -20.41 -10.82
N LYS A 29 -19.70 -19.55 -10.21
CA LYS A 29 -19.77 -18.10 -10.39
C LYS A 29 -18.40 -17.49 -10.60
N TYR A 30 -18.36 -16.35 -11.27
CA TYR A 30 -17.22 -15.46 -11.21
C TYR A 30 -17.43 -14.46 -10.07
N GLU A 31 -16.48 -14.37 -9.15
CA GLU A 31 -16.47 -13.38 -8.06
C GLU A 31 -15.11 -12.68 -8.07
N GLY A 32 -15.10 -11.44 -8.56
CA GLY A 32 -13.86 -10.72 -8.85
C GLY A 32 -13.01 -11.50 -9.88
N PRO A 33 -11.71 -11.66 -9.65
CA PRO A 33 -10.83 -12.41 -10.56
C PRO A 33 -10.98 -13.94 -10.46
N GLU A 34 -11.77 -14.46 -9.52
CA GLU A 34 -11.80 -15.90 -9.22
C GLU A 34 -13.03 -16.63 -9.81
N LEU A 35 -12.83 -17.92 -10.10
CA LEU A 35 -13.91 -18.86 -10.37
C LEU A 35 -14.29 -19.58 -9.06
N VAL A 36 -15.46 -19.26 -8.52
CA VAL A 36 -15.97 -19.85 -7.29
C VAL A 36 -16.89 -21.03 -7.60
N VAL A 37 -16.57 -22.19 -7.05
CA VAL A 37 -17.34 -23.44 -7.19
C VAL A 37 -18.06 -23.73 -5.89
N TYR A 38 -19.39 -23.65 -5.91
CA TYR A 38 -20.23 -23.98 -4.76
C TYR A 38 -20.56 -25.49 -4.75
N THR A 39 -20.40 -26.12 -3.59
CA THR A 39 -20.63 -27.56 -3.42
C THR A 39 -21.44 -27.87 -2.17
N ARG A 40 -22.32 -28.87 -2.28
CA ARG A 40 -23.03 -29.44 -1.11
C ARG A 40 -22.20 -30.44 -0.34
N ASP A 41 -21.02 -30.79 -0.85
CA ASP A 41 -20.12 -31.80 -0.30
C ASP A 41 -18.73 -31.21 0.04
N PRO A 42 -18.62 -30.08 0.77
CA PRO A 42 -17.35 -29.40 1.02
C PRO A 42 -16.34 -30.30 1.73
N LYS A 43 -16.82 -31.14 2.66
CA LYS A 43 -16.01 -32.13 3.39
C LYS A 43 -15.38 -33.17 2.47
N LYS A 44 -16.06 -33.58 1.39
CA LYS A 44 -15.53 -34.56 0.43
C LYS A 44 -14.50 -33.91 -0.50
N PHE A 45 -14.76 -32.68 -0.93
CA PHE A 45 -13.79 -31.86 -1.64
C PHE A 45 -12.49 -31.72 -0.84
N ALA A 46 -12.58 -31.35 0.44
CA ALA A 46 -11.42 -31.16 1.32
C ALA A 46 -10.62 -32.44 1.60
N ARG A 47 -11.24 -33.62 1.52
CA ARG A 47 -10.55 -34.93 1.63
C ARG A 47 -9.67 -35.25 0.42
N ASN A 48 -9.99 -34.69 -0.74
CA ASN A 48 -9.26 -34.93 -1.98
C ASN A 48 -8.47 -33.67 -2.39
N GLY A 49 -7.39 -33.38 -1.66
CA GLY A 49 -6.62 -32.14 -1.80
C GLY A 49 -5.98 -31.89 -3.18
N ASP A 50 -5.85 -32.92 -4.03
CA ASP A 50 -5.31 -32.76 -5.39
C ASP A 50 -6.35 -32.32 -6.41
N LEU A 51 -7.65 -32.44 -6.09
CA LEU A 51 -8.76 -32.18 -7.01
C LEU A 51 -8.80 -30.70 -7.45
N ILE A 52 -8.64 -29.77 -6.49
CA ILE A 52 -8.63 -28.32 -6.77
C ILE A 52 -7.45 -27.97 -7.68
N ARG A 53 -6.26 -28.53 -7.38
CA ARG A 53 -5.05 -28.30 -8.19
C ARG A 53 -5.22 -28.82 -9.61
N GLN A 54 -5.83 -29.99 -9.79
CA GLN A 54 -6.10 -30.57 -11.10
C GLN A 54 -7.07 -29.71 -11.91
N LEU A 55 -8.20 -29.31 -11.31
CA LEU A 55 -9.19 -28.44 -11.94
C LEU A 55 -8.58 -27.08 -12.33
N ALA A 56 -7.84 -26.43 -11.42
CA ALA A 56 -7.20 -25.15 -11.69
C ALA A 56 -6.20 -25.25 -12.85
N SER A 57 -5.41 -26.34 -12.90
CA SER A 57 -4.45 -26.58 -13.98
C SER A 57 -5.12 -26.87 -15.32
N GLN A 58 -6.24 -27.60 -15.34
CA GLN A 58 -6.98 -27.92 -16.57
C GLN A 58 -7.67 -26.67 -17.13
N LEU A 59 -8.38 -25.94 -16.27
CA LEU A 59 -9.15 -24.74 -16.65
C LEU A 59 -8.29 -23.49 -16.83
N ARG A 60 -7.03 -23.52 -16.36
CA ARG A 60 -6.10 -22.38 -16.33
C ARG A 60 -6.70 -21.14 -15.67
N LYS A 61 -7.48 -21.37 -14.61
CA LYS A 61 -8.19 -20.34 -13.82
C LYS A 61 -7.91 -20.56 -12.35
N ARG A 62 -7.93 -19.49 -11.55
CA ARG A 62 -7.92 -19.59 -10.09
C ARG A 62 -9.29 -20.08 -9.65
N ILE A 63 -9.31 -21.21 -8.91
CA ILE A 63 -10.54 -21.86 -8.47
C ILE A 63 -10.58 -21.88 -6.96
N THR A 64 -11.67 -21.35 -6.41
CA THR A 64 -11.97 -21.37 -4.98
C THR A 64 -13.22 -22.22 -4.77
N VAL A 65 -13.17 -23.16 -3.83
CA VAL A 65 -14.31 -24.04 -3.51
C VAL A 65 -14.97 -23.53 -2.24
N ARG A 66 -16.28 -23.30 -2.30
CA ARG A 66 -17.07 -22.85 -1.15
C ARG A 66 -18.22 -23.82 -0.86
N PRO A 67 -18.59 -24.01 0.41
CA PRO A 67 -19.79 -24.74 0.75
C PRO A 67 -21.03 -24.00 0.27
N ASP A 68 -22.03 -24.75 -0.17
CA ASP A 68 -23.37 -24.23 -0.42
C ASP A 68 -23.97 -23.74 0.92
N PRO A 69 -24.50 -22.51 1.01
CA PRO A 69 -25.06 -21.99 2.25
C PRO A 69 -26.13 -22.90 2.88
N ASP A 70 -26.85 -23.69 2.06
CA ASP A 70 -27.88 -24.62 2.52
C ASP A 70 -27.34 -25.83 3.31
N VAL A 71 -26.03 -26.12 3.23
CA VAL A 71 -25.41 -27.30 3.89
C VAL A 71 -24.53 -26.96 5.09
N LEU A 72 -24.39 -25.68 5.42
CA LEU A 72 -23.59 -25.23 6.54
C LEU A 72 -24.22 -25.61 7.88
N SER A 73 -23.38 -26.07 8.83
CA SER A 73 -23.78 -26.19 10.23
C SER A 73 -24.03 -24.81 10.83
N ARG A 74 -24.76 -24.74 11.94
CA ARG A 74 -24.94 -23.46 12.65
C ARG A 74 -23.60 -22.98 13.21
N PRO A 75 -23.31 -21.67 13.19
CA PRO A 75 -22.08 -21.10 13.76
C PRO A 75 -21.77 -21.59 15.18
N GLU A 76 -22.78 -21.72 16.02
CA GLU A 76 -22.64 -22.13 17.42
C GLU A 76 -22.15 -23.58 17.55
N ASP A 77 -22.66 -24.48 16.70
CA ASP A 77 -22.23 -25.88 16.66
C ASP A 77 -20.83 -25.98 16.05
N ALA A 78 -20.56 -25.21 14.99
CA ALA A 78 -19.27 -25.18 14.31
C ALA A 78 -18.15 -24.61 15.19
N ARG A 79 -18.45 -23.67 16.09
CA ARG A 79 -17.44 -23.01 16.94
C ARG A 79 -16.70 -24.00 17.83
N GLU A 80 -17.41 -24.92 18.48
CA GLU A 80 -16.80 -25.94 19.33
C GLU A 80 -15.92 -26.90 18.52
N ASP A 81 -16.40 -27.32 17.35
CA ASP A 81 -15.68 -28.22 16.46
C ASP A 81 -14.42 -27.56 15.85
N VAL A 82 -14.48 -26.27 15.47
CA VAL A 82 -13.31 -25.51 15.00
C VAL A 82 -12.26 -25.41 16.10
N MET A 83 -12.67 -25.03 17.32
CA MET A 83 -11.76 -24.92 18.46
C MET A 83 -11.14 -26.27 18.86
N ALA A 84 -11.86 -27.38 18.66
CA ALA A 84 -11.34 -28.72 18.97
C ALA A 84 -10.22 -29.17 18.02
N VAL A 85 -10.19 -28.65 16.79
CA VAL A 85 -9.14 -28.95 15.80
C VAL A 85 -7.89 -28.09 16.01
N ILE A 86 -8.08 -26.85 16.45
CA ILE A 86 -6.98 -25.88 16.60
C ILE A 86 -6.25 -26.13 17.93
N PRO A 87 -4.90 -26.20 17.94
CA PRO A 87 -4.15 -26.28 19.19
C PRO A 87 -4.39 -25.07 20.11
N ASP A 88 -4.60 -25.28 21.41
CA ASP A 88 -4.80 -24.20 22.40
C ASP A 88 -3.67 -23.15 22.36
N GLU A 89 -2.45 -23.60 22.06
CA GLU A 89 -1.24 -22.78 21.94
C GLU A 89 -1.32 -21.76 20.80
N ALA A 90 -2.26 -21.92 19.85
CA ALA A 90 -2.46 -21.00 18.73
C ALA A 90 -2.98 -19.64 19.20
N GLY A 91 -3.58 -19.56 20.40
CA GLY A 91 -4.09 -18.33 20.98
C GLY A 91 -5.22 -17.74 20.12
N VAL A 92 -6.25 -18.54 19.82
CA VAL A 92 -7.43 -18.06 19.08
C VAL A 92 -8.17 -17.05 19.94
N THR A 93 -8.27 -15.81 19.46
CA THR A 93 -8.94 -14.70 20.16
C THR A 93 -10.38 -14.52 19.70
N ASP A 94 -10.67 -14.76 18.43
CA ASP A 94 -12.03 -14.68 17.90
C ASP A 94 -12.30 -15.68 16.76
N LEU A 95 -13.58 -16.04 16.60
CA LEU A 95 -14.12 -16.83 15.51
C LEU A 95 -15.35 -16.13 14.95
N ASP A 96 -15.24 -15.66 13.72
CA ASP A 96 -16.31 -14.96 13.02
C ASP A 96 -16.84 -15.82 11.87
N PHE A 97 -18.08 -16.28 12.02
CA PHE A 97 -18.73 -17.16 11.05
C PHE A 97 -19.56 -16.36 10.07
N HIS A 98 -19.34 -16.62 8.79
CA HIS A 98 -19.94 -15.86 7.73
C HIS A 98 -20.81 -16.73 6.82
N ALA A 99 -22.03 -17.03 7.27
CA ALA A 99 -22.94 -18.00 6.63
C ALA A 99 -23.16 -17.80 5.12
N ASP A 100 -23.17 -16.56 4.61
CA ASP A 100 -23.46 -16.31 3.19
C ASP A 100 -22.36 -16.76 2.20
N THR A 101 -21.09 -16.82 2.60
CA THR A 101 -19.97 -17.42 1.82
C THR A 101 -19.54 -18.77 2.38
N GLY A 102 -20.00 -19.10 3.59
CA GLY A 102 -19.58 -20.28 4.31
C GLY A 102 -18.11 -20.28 4.75
N GLU A 103 -17.58 -19.09 4.99
CA GLU A 103 -16.24 -18.90 5.54
C GLU A 103 -16.29 -18.68 7.06
N VAL A 104 -15.24 -19.12 7.75
CA VAL A 104 -14.99 -18.79 9.17
C VAL A 104 -13.65 -18.08 9.26
N VAL A 105 -13.68 -16.83 9.72
CA VAL A 105 -12.48 -16.04 9.97
C VAL A 105 -12.00 -16.37 11.38
N ILE A 106 -10.75 -16.82 11.48
CA ILE A 106 -10.11 -17.28 12.70
C ILE A 106 -9.02 -16.29 13.07
N GLU A 107 -9.26 -15.48 14.10
CA GLU A 107 -8.26 -14.58 14.68
C GLU A 107 -7.43 -15.33 15.71
N ALA A 108 -6.12 -15.40 15.49
CA ALA A 108 -5.20 -16.09 16.37
C ALA A 108 -3.87 -15.36 16.52
N GLU A 109 -3.27 -15.42 17.72
CA GLU A 109 -1.93 -14.90 17.99
C GLU A 109 -0.86 -15.59 17.13
N LYS A 110 -1.03 -16.89 16.89
CA LYS A 110 -0.11 -17.73 16.09
C LYS A 110 -0.83 -18.40 14.91
N PRO A 111 -1.13 -17.66 13.83
CA PRO A 111 -1.84 -18.16 12.64
C PRO A 111 -1.21 -19.42 12.04
N GLY A 112 0.12 -19.53 12.04
CA GLY A 112 0.82 -20.69 11.48
C GLY A 112 0.42 -22.04 12.12
N MET A 113 -0.03 -22.03 13.38
CA MET A 113 -0.51 -23.24 14.06
C MET A 113 -1.97 -23.56 13.71
N VAL A 114 -2.79 -22.54 13.43
CA VAL A 114 -4.13 -22.71 12.85
C VAL A 114 -4.06 -23.21 11.41
N ILE A 115 -3.07 -22.75 10.64
CA ILE A 115 -2.87 -23.17 9.24
C ILE A 115 -2.35 -24.63 9.19
N GLY A 116 -1.36 -24.94 10.03
CA GLY A 116 -0.69 -26.23 10.04
C GLY A 116 0.29 -26.43 8.88
N LYS A 117 1.11 -27.48 8.94
CA LYS A 117 2.11 -27.74 7.89
C LYS A 117 1.42 -28.02 6.54
N HIS A 118 1.72 -27.20 5.54
CA HIS A 118 1.08 -27.27 4.22
C HIS A 118 -0.46 -27.14 4.29
N GLY A 119 -1.00 -26.35 5.22
CA GLY A 119 -2.45 -26.17 5.35
C GLY A 119 -3.17 -27.43 5.84
N SER A 120 -2.50 -28.31 6.59
CA SER A 120 -3.10 -29.56 7.08
C SER A 120 -4.27 -29.28 8.02
N THR A 121 -4.10 -28.32 8.94
CA THR A 121 -5.08 -28.00 9.97
C THR A 121 -6.26 -27.26 9.35
N LEU A 122 -6.05 -26.34 8.40
CA LEU A 122 -7.16 -25.74 7.62
C LEU A 122 -8.02 -26.80 6.94
N ARG A 123 -7.38 -27.78 6.29
CA ARG A 123 -8.09 -28.87 5.63
C ARG A 123 -8.85 -29.72 6.63
N GLU A 124 -8.28 -29.98 7.80
CA GLU A 124 -8.95 -30.70 8.88
C GLU A 124 -10.19 -29.93 9.38
N ILE A 125 -10.07 -28.62 9.61
CA ILE A 125 -11.21 -27.74 9.94
C ILE A 125 -12.29 -27.88 8.85
N THR A 126 -11.97 -27.70 7.57
CA THR A 126 -12.97 -27.85 6.49
C THR A 126 -13.56 -29.25 6.43
N GLN A 127 -12.78 -30.30 6.71
CA GLN A 127 -13.28 -31.67 6.74
C GLN A 127 -14.25 -31.95 7.89
N GLU A 128 -13.99 -31.37 9.06
CA GLU A 128 -14.82 -31.57 10.26
C GLU A 128 -16.05 -30.67 10.27
N VAL A 129 -15.91 -29.38 9.95
CA VAL A 129 -17.03 -28.42 10.05
C VAL A 129 -17.68 -28.08 8.72
N GLY A 130 -16.99 -28.27 7.59
CA GLY A 130 -17.50 -27.92 6.26
C GLY A 130 -17.38 -26.43 5.90
N TRP A 131 -17.08 -25.57 6.87
CA TRP A 131 -16.75 -24.17 6.68
C TRP A 131 -15.35 -24.00 6.06
N THR A 132 -15.18 -22.97 5.24
CA THR A 132 -13.88 -22.60 4.68
C THR A 132 -13.14 -21.71 5.68
N PRO A 133 -12.02 -22.16 6.29
CA PRO A 133 -11.29 -21.36 7.26
C PRO A 133 -10.41 -20.32 6.57
N GLU A 134 -10.56 -19.08 7.01
CA GLU A 134 -9.71 -17.93 6.70
C GLU A 134 -8.97 -17.57 7.99
N VAL A 135 -7.63 -17.53 7.98
CA VAL A 135 -6.87 -17.27 9.20
C VAL A 135 -6.26 -15.89 9.15
N VAL A 136 -6.52 -15.11 10.20
CA VAL A 136 -5.97 -13.77 10.38
C VAL A 136 -5.24 -13.70 11.71
N ARG A 137 -4.24 -12.83 11.79
CA ARG A 137 -3.45 -12.62 12.99
C ARG A 137 -4.18 -11.71 13.96
N THR A 138 -4.10 -12.01 15.25
CA THR A 138 -4.37 -11.05 16.33
C THR A 138 -3.17 -10.10 16.43
N PRO A 139 -3.32 -8.81 16.07
CA PRO A 139 -2.20 -7.89 16.06
C PRO A 139 -1.76 -7.55 17.49
N PRO A 140 -0.45 -7.39 17.77
CA PRO A 140 0.04 -6.96 19.09
C PRO A 140 -0.45 -5.56 19.49
N ILE A 141 -0.62 -4.67 18.51
CA ILE A 141 -1.22 -3.35 18.70
C ILE A 141 -2.55 -3.35 17.94
N GLU A 142 -3.65 -3.14 18.65
CA GLU A 142 -4.95 -2.99 17.99
C GLU A 142 -4.95 -1.75 17.09
N SER A 143 -5.16 -1.95 15.80
CA SER A 143 -5.40 -0.86 14.86
C SER A 143 -6.90 -0.57 14.78
N SER A 144 -7.27 0.67 15.11
CA SER A 144 -8.64 1.14 14.94
C SER A 144 -9.06 1.17 13.48
N THR A 145 -8.12 1.48 12.57
CA THR A 145 -8.31 1.51 11.12
C THR A 145 -8.63 0.12 10.58
N VAL A 146 -7.78 -0.87 10.86
CA VAL A 146 -7.99 -2.26 10.38
C VAL A 146 -9.33 -2.78 10.90
N SER A 147 -9.61 -2.57 12.19
CA SER A 147 -10.87 -2.99 12.81
C SER A 147 -12.08 -2.32 12.15
N ASN A 148 -12.01 -1.02 11.86
CA ASN A 148 -13.08 -0.29 11.17
C ASN A 148 -13.26 -0.78 9.73
N VAL A 149 -12.19 -1.03 8.98
CA VAL A 149 -12.24 -1.56 7.62
C VAL A 149 -12.87 -2.95 7.61
N ARG A 150 -12.41 -3.87 8.47
CA ARG A 150 -12.96 -5.22 8.60
C ARG A 150 -14.44 -5.19 8.96
N ASN A 151 -14.82 -4.41 9.97
CA ASN A 151 -16.22 -4.27 10.40
C ASN A 151 -17.10 -3.66 9.30
N PHE A 152 -16.60 -2.67 8.57
CA PHE A 152 -17.30 -2.07 7.44
C PHE A 152 -17.52 -3.09 6.30
N LEU A 153 -16.47 -3.80 5.89
CA LEU A 153 -16.58 -4.83 4.84
C LEU A 153 -17.52 -5.98 5.25
N LYS A 154 -17.57 -6.30 6.55
CA LYS A 154 -18.52 -7.26 7.11
C LYS A 154 -19.97 -6.77 7.00
N GLN A 155 -20.22 -5.48 7.27
CA GLN A 155 -21.56 -4.89 7.15
C GLN A 155 -22.02 -4.79 5.69
N GLU A 156 -21.12 -4.47 4.77
CA GLU A 156 -21.40 -4.25 3.34
C GLU A 156 -21.23 -5.52 2.48
N ARG A 157 -21.26 -6.70 3.10
CA ARG A 157 -20.88 -7.95 2.44
C ARG A 157 -21.78 -8.34 1.27
N ASP A 158 -23.09 -8.15 1.39
CA ASP A 158 -24.05 -8.44 0.32
C ASP A 158 -23.79 -7.55 -0.90
N ASP A 159 -23.56 -6.26 -0.68
CA ASP A 159 -23.22 -5.29 -1.73
C ASP A 159 -21.87 -5.62 -2.36
N ARG A 160 -20.87 -5.95 -1.54
CA ARG A 160 -19.55 -6.38 -2.00
C ARG A 160 -19.63 -7.63 -2.87
N ARG A 161 -20.46 -8.62 -2.50
CA ARG A 161 -20.67 -9.80 -3.33
C ARG A 161 -21.25 -9.45 -4.69
N ASN A 162 -22.25 -8.55 -4.74
CA ASN A 162 -22.81 -8.08 -6.01
C ASN A 162 -21.77 -7.36 -6.87
N ILE A 163 -20.90 -6.54 -6.24
CA ILE A 163 -19.78 -5.89 -6.92
C ILE A 163 -18.81 -6.93 -7.49
N LEU A 164 -18.40 -7.92 -6.69
CA LEU A 164 -17.51 -9.00 -7.14
C LEU A 164 -18.13 -9.81 -8.28
N GLU A 165 -19.41 -10.17 -8.21
CA GLU A 165 -20.10 -10.87 -9.31
C GLU A 165 -20.12 -10.02 -10.60
N LYS A 166 -20.35 -8.70 -10.50
CA LYS A 166 -20.31 -7.77 -11.63
C LYS A 166 -18.91 -7.67 -12.23
N VAL A 167 -17.88 -7.49 -11.39
CA VAL A 167 -16.47 -7.42 -11.78
C VAL A 167 -16.04 -8.70 -12.47
N GLY A 168 -16.37 -9.87 -11.90
CA GLY A 168 -16.01 -11.16 -12.48
C GLY A 168 -16.64 -11.41 -13.85
N ARG A 169 -17.89 -10.97 -14.05
CA ARG A 169 -18.52 -10.98 -15.38
C ARG A 169 -17.86 -10.03 -16.37
N GLN A 170 -17.33 -8.88 -15.92
CA GLN A 170 -16.63 -7.92 -16.77
C GLN A 170 -15.25 -8.41 -17.19
N ILE A 171 -14.48 -9.02 -16.27
CA ILE A 171 -13.16 -9.61 -16.55
C ILE A 171 -13.28 -10.72 -17.61
N HIS A 172 -14.31 -11.54 -17.50
CA HIS A 172 -14.49 -12.73 -18.34
C HIS A 172 -15.38 -12.52 -19.57
N ARG A 173 -15.62 -11.26 -19.97
CA ARG A 173 -16.31 -10.97 -21.24
C ARG A 173 -15.44 -11.40 -22.44
N GLU A 174 -16.06 -11.64 -23.59
CA GLU A 174 -15.31 -11.81 -24.84
C GLU A 174 -14.68 -10.48 -25.28
N GLU A 175 -13.49 -10.56 -25.90
CA GLU A 175 -12.87 -9.43 -26.59
C GLU A 175 -13.76 -8.94 -27.74
N MET A 176 -13.88 -7.62 -27.88
CA MET A 176 -14.79 -6.94 -28.82
C MET A 176 -14.11 -6.50 -30.12
N SER A 177 -12.78 -6.37 -30.12
CA SER A 177 -11.96 -5.86 -31.20
C SER A 177 -10.95 -6.91 -31.66
N ASN A 178 -10.54 -6.81 -32.93
CA ASN A 178 -9.43 -7.58 -33.50
C ASN A 178 -8.17 -6.72 -33.70
N ASP A 179 -8.23 -5.43 -33.30
CA ASP A 179 -7.06 -4.57 -33.35
C ASP A 179 -6.09 -4.94 -32.22
N GLU A 180 -4.81 -4.61 -32.39
CA GLU A 180 -3.80 -4.79 -31.34
C GLU A 180 -3.01 -3.50 -31.18
N TYR A 181 -3.14 -2.87 -30.01
CA TYR A 181 -2.25 -1.80 -29.59
C TYR A 181 -2.13 -1.77 -28.07
N VAL A 182 -1.02 -1.23 -27.61
CA VAL A 182 -0.83 -0.88 -26.20
C VAL A 182 -0.33 0.54 -26.12
N ARG A 183 -0.98 1.37 -25.31
CA ARG A 183 -0.57 2.75 -25.08
C ARG A 183 -0.64 3.13 -23.61
N VAL A 184 0.23 4.04 -23.21
CA VAL A 184 0.21 4.68 -21.90
C VAL A 184 0.03 6.19 -22.08
N THR A 185 -1.00 6.75 -21.44
CA THR A 185 -1.26 8.19 -21.38
C THR A 185 -0.90 8.69 -19.98
N THR A 186 -0.13 9.76 -19.91
CA THR A 186 0.34 10.33 -18.64
C THR A 186 -0.59 11.46 -18.20
N LEU A 187 -1.23 11.36 -17.03
CA LEU A 187 -2.20 12.34 -16.54
C LEU A 187 -1.65 13.24 -15.42
N GLY A 188 -0.50 12.89 -14.85
CA GLY A 188 0.22 13.66 -13.84
C GLY A 188 1.60 13.04 -13.60
N CYS A 189 2.40 13.64 -12.71
CA CYS A 189 3.69 13.06 -12.24
C CYS A 189 4.79 12.94 -13.33
N CYS A 190 4.64 13.57 -14.49
CA CYS A 190 5.68 13.59 -15.51
C CYS A 190 6.45 14.91 -15.47
N ARG A 191 7.74 14.84 -15.08
CA ARG A 191 8.64 15.99 -14.80
C ARG A 191 8.25 16.81 -13.56
N GLU A 192 7.60 16.15 -12.62
CA GLU A 192 7.28 16.66 -11.29
C GLU A 192 7.14 15.49 -10.31
N VAL A 193 7.16 15.81 -9.01
CA VAL A 193 6.74 14.91 -7.93
C VAL A 193 5.31 15.28 -7.53
N GLY A 194 4.47 14.29 -7.24
CA GLY A 194 3.07 14.50 -6.89
C GLY A 194 2.09 14.14 -8.00
N ARG A 195 0.82 13.95 -7.61
CA ARG A 195 -0.34 13.69 -8.49
C ARG A 195 -0.14 12.56 -9.50
N ALA A 196 0.46 11.45 -9.07
CA ALA A 196 0.68 10.28 -9.90
C ALA A 196 -0.65 9.76 -10.46
N SER A 197 -0.70 9.64 -11.79
CA SER A 197 -1.84 9.07 -12.49
C SER A 197 -1.52 8.78 -13.96
N PHE A 198 -1.83 7.55 -14.39
CA PHE A 198 -1.54 7.04 -15.73
C PHE A 198 -2.71 6.21 -16.25
N ILE A 199 -2.96 6.23 -17.57
CA ILE A 199 -3.89 5.31 -18.22
C ILE A 199 -3.09 4.34 -19.07
N LEU A 200 -3.14 3.06 -18.72
CA LEU A 200 -2.76 1.96 -19.62
C LEU A 200 -4.00 1.56 -20.42
N SER A 201 -3.92 1.56 -21.75
CA SER A 201 -5.06 1.14 -22.57
C SER A 201 -4.68 0.27 -23.76
N THR A 202 -5.62 -0.61 -24.06
CA THR A 202 -5.68 -1.49 -25.24
C THR A 202 -6.96 -1.15 -26.02
N PRO A 203 -7.26 -1.81 -27.14
CA PRO A 203 -8.57 -1.72 -27.79
C PRO A 203 -9.74 -2.11 -26.87
N GLU A 204 -9.50 -3.02 -25.92
CA GLU A 204 -10.52 -3.63 -25.06
C GLU A 204 -10.63 -2.98 -23.69
N THR A 205 -9.50 -2.53 -23.15
CA THR A 205 -9.35 -2.32 -21.72
C THR A 205 -8.72 -0.96 -21.42
N ARG A 206 -9.19 -0.29 -20.36
CA ARG A 206 -8.54 0.90 -19.78
C ARG A 206 -8.33 0.71 -18.29
N ILE A 207 -7.07 0.81 -17.87
CA ILE A 207 -6.67 0.69 -16.47
C ILE A 207 -6.07 2.02 -16.05
N LEU A 208 -6.57 2.57 -14.94
CA LEU A 208 -5.98 3.73 -14.27
C LEU A 208 -4.96 3.24 -13.25
N ILE A 209 -3.71 3.67 -13.36
CA ILE A 209 -2.64 3.37 -12.40
C ILE A 209 -2.37 4.64 -11.60
N ASP A 210 -2.59 4.54 -10.29
CA ASP A 210 -2.54 5.64 -9.32
C ASP A 210 -3.48 6.83 -9.64
N CYS A 211 -3.88 7.53 -8.59
CA CYS A 211 -4.61 8.78 -8.69
C CYS A 211 -4.42 9.59 -7.40
N GLY A 212 -3.33 10.36 -7.33
CA GLY A 212 -3.00 11.13 -6.12
C GLY A 212 -3.11 12.64 -6.25
N ASP A 213 -2.78 13.31 -5.16
CA ASP A 213 -2.74 14.78 -5.04
C ASP A 213 -1.30 15.33 -5.17
N LYS A 214 -1.13 16.63 -5.42
CA LYS A 214 0.20 17.25 -5.48
C LYS A 214 0.53 17.94 -4.15
N PRO A 215 1.54 17.45 -3.40
CA PRO A 215 1.89 18.05 -2.11
C PRO A 215 2.19 19.54 -2.20
N GLY A 216 1.48 20.35 -1.41
CA GLY A 216 1.72 21.80 -1.30
C GLY A 216 1.24 22.64 -2.50
N ALA A 217 0.52 22.06 -3.47
CA ALA A 217 0.00 22.77 -4.64
C ALA A 217 -1.53 22.62 -4.76
N GLU A 218 -2.27 23.49 -4.07
CA GLU A 218 -3.74 23.45 -4.09
C GLU A 218 -4.32 23.57 -5.51
N GLY A 219 -5.20 22.62 -5.86
CA GLY A 219 -5.88 22.59 -7.15
C GLY A 219 -5.08 21.99 -8.31
N GLU A 220 -3.81 21.63 -8.10
CA GLU A 220 -3.02 20.88 -9.08
C GLU A 220 -3.31 19.38 -9.00
N VAL A 221 -4.47 18.98 -9.51
CA VAL A 221 -4.89 17.57 -9.61
C VAL A 221 -4.44 16.93 -10.93
N PRO A 222 -4.47 15.59 -11.07
CA PRO A 222 -4.30 14.92 -12.36
C PRO A 222 -5.33 15.37 -13.40
N TYR A 223 -4.99 15.31 -14.67
CA TYR A 223 -5.85 15.72 -15.78
C TYR A 223 -6.96 14.69 -16.08
N LEU A 224 -7.84 14.41 -15.12
CA LEU A 224 -8.89 13.39 -15.23
C LEU A 224 -9.99 13.72 -16.25
N GLN A 225 -10.14 14.99 -16.64
CA GLN A 225 -11.19 15.48 -17.54
C GLN A 225 -10.97 15.13 -19.02
N VAL A 226 -9.83 14.53 -19.39
CA VAL A 226 -9.53 14.14 -20.77
C VAL A 226 -10.30 12.89 -21.18
N GLU A 227 -10.50 12.70 -22.49
CA GLU A 227 -11.29 11.59 -23.03
C GLU A 227 -10.69 10.21 -22.72
N GLU A 228 -9.38 10.13 -22.57
CA GLU A 228 -8.65 8.92 -22.19
C GLU A 228 -8.96 8.47 -20.75
N ALA A 229 -9.39 9.41 -19.88
CA ALA A 229 -9.73 9.19 -18.48
C ALA A 229 -11.25 9.32 -18.24
N LEU A 230 -11.70 10.25 -17.40
CA LEU A 230 -13.13 10.42 -17.06
C LEU A 230 -13.91 11.22 -18.09
N GLY A 231 -13.26 11.89 -19.06
CA GLY A 231 -13.93 12.71 -20.07
C GLY A 231 -14.87 11.93 -20.98
N ALA A 232 -14.60 10.64 -21.20
CA ALA A 232 -15.50 9.72 -21.91
C ALA A 232 -16.52 9.02 -21.00
N GLY A 233 -16.52 9.33 -19.70
CA GLY A 233 -17.33 8.71 -18.66
C GLY A 233 -16.53 7.72 -17.81
N ALA A 234 -16.79 7.73 -16.50
CA ALA A 234 -16.08 6.89 -15.53
C ALA A 234 -16.22 5.38 -15.77
N GLN A 235 -17.33 4.96 -16.39
CA GLN A 235 -17.61 3.57 -16.75
C GLN A 235 -16.72 3.02 -17.86
N THR A 236 -15.87 3.87 -18.47
CA THR A 236 -14.89 3.42 -19.47
C THR A 236 -13.59 2.90 -18.86
N ILE A 237 -13.39 3.10 -17.56
CA ILE A 237 -12.25 2.56 -16.81
C ILE A 237 -12.65 1.18 -16.30
N ASP A 238 -11.94 0.14 -16.70
CA ASP A 238 -12.23 -1.24 -16.29
C ASP A 238 -11.70 -1.53 -14.89
N ALA A 239 -10.57 -0.93 -14.51
CA ALA A 239 -9.95 -1.13 -13.20
C ALA A 239 -9.08 0.06 -12.78
N VAL A 240 -8.91 0.23 -11.47
CA VAL A 240 -7.88 1.08 -10.87
C VAL A 240 -6.83 0.17 -10.24
N VAL A 241 -5.55 0.46 -10.42
CA VAL A 241 -4.43 -0.21 -9.73
C VAL A 241 -3.69 0.84 -8.92
N LEU A 242 -3.53 0.58 -7.61
CA LEU A 242 -2.81 1.47 -6.71
C LEU A 242 -1.50 0.81 -6.27
N THR A 243 -0.38 1.49 -6.53
CA THR A 243 0.96 1.00 -6.22
C THR A 243 1.25 1.00 -4.73
N HIS A 244 0.88 2.08 -4.02
CA HIS A 244 1.09 2.21 -2.58
C HIS A 244 0.22 3.33 -1.99
N ALA A 245 0.23 3.47 -0.66
CA ALA A 245 -0.77 4.25 0.07
C ALA A 245 -0.52 5.77 0.10
N HIS A 246 0.67 6.29 -0.26
CA HIS A 246 0.95 7.73 -0.13
C HIS A 246 -0.04 8.58 -0.93
N LEU A 247 -0.31 9.78 -0.40
CA LEU A 247 -1.38 10.65 -0.90
C LEU A 247 -1.12 11.15 -2.32
N ASP A 248 0.12 11.26 -2.75
CA ASP A 248 0.50 11.57 -4.12
C ASP A 248 0.27 10.45 -5.12
N HIS A 249 -0.10 9.26 -4.65
CA HIS A 249 -0.56 8.13 -5.46
C HIS A 249 -2.03 7.75 -5.20
N SER A 250 -2.56 8.02 -4.00
CA SER A 250 -3.86 7.48 -3.58
C SER A 250 -4.94 8.51 -3.32
N ALA A 251 -4.60 9.78 -3.05
CA ALA A 251 -5.52 10.73 -2.43
C ALA A 251 -6.76 11.05 -3.27
N LEU A 252 -6.76 10.85 -4.58
CA LEU A 252 -7.90 11.19 -5.44
C LEU A 252 -8.64 9.97 -5.99
N ILE A 253 -8.28 8.76 -5.59
CA ILE A 253 -9.07 7.55 -5.92
C ILE A 253 -10.54 7.68 -5.48
N PRO A 254 -10.89 8.17 -4.26
CA PRO A 254 -12.29 8.37 -3.86
C PRO A 254 -13.05 9.36 -4.76
N LEU A 255 -12.33 10.31 -5.39
CA LEU A 255 -12.94 11.27 -6.30
C LEU A 255 -13.54 10.59 -7.54
N LEU A 256 -13.01 9.44 -7.94
CA LEU A 256 -13.51 8.67 -9.08
C LEU A 256 -14.96 8.19 -8.82
N PHE A 257 -15.26 7.73 -7.61
CA PHE A 257 -16.61 7.26 -7.22
C PHE A 257 -17.60 8.42 -7.18
N LYS A 258 -17.17 9.60 -6.72
CA LYS A 258 -17.97 10.84 -6.80
C LYS A 258 -18.35 11.18 -8.24
N TYR A 259 -17.49 10.83 -9.21
CA TYR A 259 -17.73 11.01 -10.64
C TYR A 259 -18.36 9.77 -11.33
N GLY A 260 -18.82 8.79 -10.56
CA GLY A 260 -19.59 7.66 -11.05
C GLY A 260 -18.77 6.46 -11.51
N TYR A 261 -17.50 6.35 -11.10
CA TYR A 261 -16.76 5.09 -11.18
C TYR A 261 -17.40 4.06 -10.24
N ASP A 262 -17.49 2.80 -10.69
CA ASP A 262 -18.19 1.71 -9.99
C ASP A 262 -17.50 0.35 -10.32
N GLY A 263 -16.18 0.42 -10.51
CA GLY A 263 -15.31 -0.72 -10.85
C GLY A 263 -14.36 -1.08 -9.69
N PRO A 264 -13.46 -2.07 -9.87
CA PRO A 264 -12.57 -2.55 -8.83
C PRO A 264 -11.30 -1.69 -8.67
N ILE A 265 -10.80 -1.62 -7.43
CA ILE A 265 -9.44 -1.15 -7.12
C ILE A 265 -8.58 -2.36 -6.74
N TYR A 266 -7.46 -2.56 -7.42
CA TYR A 266 -6.48 -3.61 -7.08
C TYR A 266 -5.26 -2.98 -6.40
N THR A 267 -4.91 -3.52 -5.24
CA THR A 267 -3.72 -3.12 -4.48
C THR A 267 -3.38 -4.19 -3.44
N THR A 268 -2.33 -4.01 -2.64
CA THR A 268 -2.02 -4.94 -1.55
C THR A 268 -2.90 -4.69 -0.33
N GLU A 269 -3.08 -5.69 0.52
CA GLU A 269 -3.90 -5.55 1.71
C GLU A 269 -3.43 -4.43 2.67
N PRO A 270 -2.13 -4.27 2.98
CA PRO A 270 -1.68 -3.16 3.82
C PRO A 270 -1.94 -1.80 3.15
N THR A 271 -1.81 -1.72 1.83
CA THR A 271 -2.08 -0.48 1.08
C THR A 271 -3.54 -0.07 1.19
N ARG A 272 -4.50 -1.01 1.17
CA ARG A 272 -5.94 -0.70 1.37
C ARG A 272 -6.16 0.00 2.71
N ASP A 273 -5.61 -0.53 3.78
CA ASP A 273 -5.86 -0.02 5.13
C ASP A 273 -5.15 1.32 5.36
N LEU A 274 -3.90 1.43 4.92
CA LEU A 274 -3.15 2.69 4.95
C LEU A 274 -3.81 3.76 4.07
N MET A 275 -4.34 3.40 2.89
CA MET A 275 -5.08 4.32 2.03
C MET A 275 -6.30 4.88 2.77
N GLY A 276 -7.09 4.02 3.43
CA GLY A 276 -8.24 4.45 4.22
C GLY A 276 -7.87 5.42 5.35
N LEU A 277 -6.81 5.10 6.12
CA LEU A 277 -6.28 5.96 7.17
C LEU A 277 -5.87 7.34 6.64
N LEU A 278 -5.00 7.35 5.62
CA LEU A 278 -4.40 8.57 5.09
C LEU A 278 -5.43 9.45 4.39
N GLN A 279 -6.40 8.87 3.67
CA GLN A 279 -7.46 9.64 3.01
C GLN A 279 -8.41 10.28 4.03
N LEU A 280 -8.76 9.60 5.12
CA LEU A 280 -9.60 10.19 6.17
C LEU A 280 -8.86 11.31 6.90
N ASP A 281 -7.58 11.11 7.23
CA ASP A 281 -6.72 12.17 7.80
C ASP A 281 -6.61 13.38 6.86
N TYR A 282 -6.39 13.14 5.57
CA TYR A 282 -6.34 14.18 4.54
C TYR A 282 -7.60 15.05 4.51
N LEU A 283 -8.79 14.45 4.62
CA LEU A 283 -10.05 15.18 4.69
C LEU A 283 -10.19 16.00 5.99
N ASP A 284 -9.80 15.44 7.12
CA ASP A 284 -9.86 16.09 8.43
C ASP A 284 -8.90 17.29 8.53
N VAL A 285 -7.65 17.10 8.09
CA VAL A 285 -6.65 18.18 8.02
C VAL A 285 -7.11 19.29 7.09
N ALA A 286 -7.62 18.98 5.90
CA ALA A 286 -8.15 19.98 4.98
C ALA A 286 -9.29 20.80 5.63
N ALA A 287 -10.22 20.15 6.32
CA ALA A 287 -11.33 20.82 7.01
C ALA A 287 -10.85 21.71 8.17
N LYS A 288 -9.91 21.23 9.00
CA LYS A 288 -9.32 22.00 10.12
C LYS A 288 -8.54 23.23 9.66
N GLU A 289 -7.91 23.15 8.49
CA GLU A 289 -7.21 24.28 7.86
C GLU A 289 -8.15 25.23 7.09
N GLY A 290 -9.47 24.97 7.08
CA GLY A 290 -10.46 25.79 6.39
C GLY A 290 -10.46 25.63 4.87
N ARG A 291 -9.83 24.57 4.35
CA ARG A 291 -9.85 24.18 2.93
C ARG A 291 -11.07 23.31 2.67
N ALA A 292 -11.63 23.40 1.46
CA ALA A 292 -12.74 22.54 1.06
C ALA A 292 -12.20 21.16 0.66
N PRO A 293 -12.57 20.07 1.36
CA PRO A 293 -12.12 18.74 0.98
C PRO A 293 -12.66 18.34 -0.41
N PRO A 294 -11.89 17.60 -1.23
CA PRO A 294 -12.29 17.28 -2.61
C PRO A 294 -13.48 16.31 -2.72
N TYR A 295 -13.67 15.47 -1.70
CA TYR A 295 -14.74 14.49 -1.59
C TYR A 295 -15.14 14.29 -0.12
N GLU A 296 -16.20 13.54 0.11
CA GLU A 296 -16.71 13.22 1.44
C GLU A 296 -16.20 11.86 1.91
N SER A 297 -16.21 11.61 3.22
CA SER A 297 -15.75 10.34 3.81
C SER A 297 -16.54 9.12 3.32
N GLU A 298 -17.76 9.31 2.84
CA GLU A 298 -18.54 8.28 2.15
C GLU A 298 -17.82 7.74 0.91
N MET A 299 -17.11 8.59 0.15
CA MET A 299 -16.38 8.15 -1.03
C MET A 299 -15.15 7.30 -0.68
N VAL A 300 -14.57 7.50 0.51
CA VAL A 300 -13.49 6.63 1.02
C VAL A 300 -14.05 5.24 1.34
N ARG A 301 -15.25 5.18 1.93
CA ARG A 301 -15.96 3.92 2.20
C ARG A 301 -16.30 3.18 0.90
N GLU A 302 -16.80 3.89 -0.11
CA GLU A 302 -17.03 3.30 -1.44
C GLU A 302 -15.74 2.75 -2.06
N ALA A 303 -14.63 3.50 -2.00
CA ALA A 303 -13.34 3.01 -2.46
C ALA A 303 -12.90 1.72 -1.73
N ILE A 304 -13.04 1.67 -0.40
CA ILE A 304 -12.73 0.47 0.39
C ILE A 304 -13.61 -0.71 -0.03
N LYS A 305 -14.93 -0.49 -0.21
CA LYS A 305 -15.89 -1.52 -0.64
C LYS A 305 -15.53 -2.12 -2.01
N HIS A 306 -15.02 -1.29 -2.92
CA HIS A 306 -14.56 -1.67 -4.25
C HIS A 306 -13.12 -2.19 -4.32
N THR A 307 -12.40 -2.23 -3.19
CA THR A 307 -11.01 -2.70 -3.16
C THR A 307 -10.94 -4.23 -3.09
N ILE A 308 -10.17 -4.80 -4.01
CA ILE A 308 -9.84 -6.22 -4.10
C ILE A 308 -8.33 -6.35 -3.82
N PRO A 309 -7.94 -6.73 -2.59
CA PRO A 309 -6.54 -6.87 -2.23
C PRO A 309 -5.91 -8.07 -2.95
N LEU A 310 -4.65 -7.94 -3.34
CA LEU A 310 -3.82 -8.98 -3.98
C LEU A 310 -2.53 -9.19 -3.18
N GLU A 311 -2.11 -10.45 -3.05
CA GLU A 311 -0.80 -10.79 -2.49
C GLU A 311 0.31 -10.57 -3.51
N TYR A 312 1.55 -10.44 -3.03
CA TYR A 312 2.70 -10.35 -3.94
C TYR A 312 2.89 -11.66 -4.70
N GLY A 313 3.14 -11.56 -6.01
CA GLY A 313 3.38 -12.70 -6.89
C GLY A 313 2.12 -13.40 -7.42
N ASP A 314 0.93 -13.04 -6.94
CA ASP A 314 -0.33 -13.57 -7.44
C ASP A 314 -0.65 -13.04 -8.84
N VAL A 315 -0.74 -13.95 -9.81
CA VAL A 315 -1.14 -13.63 -11.19
C VAL A 315 -2.67 -13.56 -11.26
N THR A 316 -3.20 -12.37 -11.54
CA THR A 316 -4.63 -12.08 -11.43
C THR A 316 -5.17 -11.54 -12.75
N ASP A 317 -6.19 -12.18 -13.33
CA ASP A 317 -6.94 -11.62 -14.46
C ASP A 317 -7.74 -10.39 -14.00
N ILE A 318 -7.44 -9.20 -14.55
CA ILE A 318 -8.12 -7.93 -14.18
C ILE A 318 -8.97 -7.36 -15.31
N ALA A 319 -8.81 -7.91 -16.52
CA ALA A 319 -9.60 -7.62 -17.71
C ALA A 319 -9.47 -8.81 -18.70
N PRO A 320 -10.25 -8.86 -19.80
CA PRO A 320 -10.18 -9.98 -20.76
C PRO A 320 -8.78 -10.23 -21.34
N ASP A 321 -8.02 -9.15 -21.55
CA ASP A 321 -6.71 -9.15 -22.19
C ASP A 321 -5.58 -8.68 -21.26
N VAL A 322 -5.82 -8.55 -19.94
CA VAL A 322 -4.80 -8.06 -19.00
C VAL A 322 -4.76 -8.87 -17.71
N LYS A 323 -3.56 -9.37 -17.40
CA LYS A 323 -3.20 -9.94 -16.08
C LYS A 323 -2.31 -8.97 -15.32
N LEU A 324 -2.54 -8.86 -14.02
CA LEU A 324 -1.77 -8.07 -13.06
C LEU A 324 -1.00 -9.00 -12.12
N THR A 325 0.23 -8.61 -11.80
CA THR A 325 0.99 -9.17 -10.67
C THR A 325 1.64 -8.03 -9.90
N LEU A 326 1.42 -7.99 -8.60
CA LEU A 326 2.07 -7.04 -7.70
C LEU A 326 3.34 -7.67 -7.15
N HIS A 327 4.44 -6.92 -7.11
CA HIS A 327 5.71 -7.35 -6.53
C HIS A 327 6.20 -6.32 -5.52
N ASN A 328 6.95 -6.73 -4.50
CA ASN A 328 7.49 -5.79 -3.51
C ASN A 328 8.29 -4.65 -4.16
N ALA A 329 8.00 -3.41 -3.75
CA ALA A 329 8.72 -2.20 -4.16
C ALA A 329 9.74 -1.70 -3.12
N GLY A 330 9.72 -2.23 -1.89
CA GLY A 330 10.66 -1.84 -0.83
C GLY A 330 10.51 -0.41 -0.29
N HIS A 331 9.45 0.31 -0.70
CA HIS A 331 9.30 1.75 -0.41
C HIS A 331 8.59 2.03 0.92
N ILE A 332 7.37 1.49 1.06
CA ILE A 332 6.55 1.47 2.28
C ILE A 332 5.82 0.13 2.43
N LEU A 333 5.17 -0.10 3.58
CA LEU A 333 4.40 -1.30 3.85
C LEU A 333 3.33 -1.52 2.77
N GLY A 334 3.41 -2.66 2.07
CA GLY A 334 2.50 -3.01 0.99
C GLY A 334 2.82 -2.37 -0.37
N SER A 335 3.86 -1.54 -0.49
CA SER A 335 4.22 -0.90 -1.77
C SER A 335 4.54 -1.91 -2.87
N ALA A 336 4.06 -1.64 -4.10
CA ALA A 336 4.09 -2.62 -5.17
C ALA A 336 4.60 -2.07 -6.52
N VAL A 337 5.55 -2.80 -7.12
CA VAL A 337 5.80 -2.77 -8.56
C VAL A 337 4.67 -3.52 -9.25
N SER A 338 3.93 -2.83 -10.11
CA SER A 338 2.78 -3.39 -10.83
C SER A 338 3.20 -3.91 -12.21
N HIS A 339 3.19 -5.22 -12.39
CA HIS A 339 3.49 -5.89 -13.65
C HIS A 339 2.20 -6.25 -14.41
N PHE A 340 2.10 -5.77 -15.66
CA PHE A 340 0.96 -6.01 -16.54
C PHE A 340 1.37 -6.91 -17.70
N HIS A 341 0.72 -8.05 -17.81
CA HIS A 341 0.83 -8.97 -18.94
C HIS A 341 -0.38 -8.79 -19.85
N ILE A 342 -0.15 -8.33 -21.09
CA ILE A 342 -1.20 -7.92 -22.01
C ILE A 342 -1.32 -8.89 -23.19
N GLY A 343 -2.54 -9.33 -23.49
CA GLY A 343 -2.89 -10.37 -24.45
C GLY A 343 -2.22 -11.71 -24.12
N ASP A 344 -2.03 -12.56 -25.13
CA ASP A 344 -1.23 -13.79 -25.03
C ASP A 344 0.28 -13.49 -25.06
N GLY A 345 0.73 -12.55 -24.22
CA GLY A 345 2.09 -12.02 -24.23
C GLY A 345 2.38 -11.11 -25.42
N LEU A 346 1.38 -10.34 -25.86
CA LEU A 346 1.54 -9.31 -26.88
C LEU A 346 2.56 -8.25 -26.45
N TYR A 347 2.44 -7.79 -25.19
CA TYR A 347 3.33 -6.79 -24.59
C TYR A 347 3.26 -6.86 -23.06
N ASN A 348 4.34 -6.50 -22.36
CA ASN A 348 4.37 -6.45 -20.90
C ASN A 348 4.93 -5.10 -20.44
N VAL A 349 4.27 -4.51 -19.46
CA VAL A 349 4.60 -3.21 -18.90
C VAL A 349 4.74 -3.33 -17.39
N ALA A 350 5.83 -2.80 -16.83
CA ALA A 350 5.99 -2.68 -15.39
C ALA A 350 5.93 -1.21 -14.97
N PHE A 351 5.12 -0.89 -13.97
CA PHE A 351 5.12 0.38 -13.26
C PHE A 351 5.82 0.19 -11.93
N SER A 352 6.93 0.89 -11.72
CA SER A 352 7.69 0.82 -10.47
C SER A 352 6.90 1.34 -9.27
N GLY A 353 6.04 2.34 -9.46
CA GLY A 353 5.61 3.18 -8.34
C GLY A 353 6.82 3.90 -7.76
N ASP A 354 6.82 4.11 -6.45
CA ASP A 354 8.02 4.50 -5.73
C ASP A 354 8.74 3.25 -5.24
N ILE A 355 10.07 3.22 -5.36
CA ILE A 355 10.87 2.03 -5.05
C ILE A 355 12.06 2.35 -4.18
N HIS A 356 12.46 1.41 -3.32
CA HIS A 356 13.79 1.34 -2.74
C HIS A 356 14.45 0.03 -3.18
N TYR A 357 15.59 0.09 -3.88
CA TYR A 357 16.14 -1.13 -4.48
C TYR A 357 16.92 -2.01 -3.50
N ASP A 358 17.65 -1.39 -2.56
CA ASP A 358 18.38 -2.13 -1.53
C ASP A 358 17.49 -2.40 -0.32
N ASP A 359 17.86 -3.38 0.51
CA ASP A 359 17.15 -3.68 1.76
C ASP A 359 17.26 -2.49 2.73
N THR A 360 16.16 -2.20 3.43
CA THR A 360 16.09 -1.21 4.52
C THR A 360 15.95 -1.93 5.87
N ARG A 361 15.77 -1.20 6.98
CA ARG A 361 15.44 -1.86 8.27
C ARG A 361 14.06 -2.49 8.21
N LEU A 362 13.10 -1.85 7.52
CA LEU A 362 11.71 -2.32 7.43
C LEU A 362 11.43 -3.32 6.31
N PHE A 363 12.02 -3.15 5.12
CA PHE A 363 11.59 -3.85 3.91
C PHE A 363 12.75 -4.47 3.15
N ASN A 364 12.47 -5.60 2.50
CA ASN A 364 13.32 -6.13 1.44
C ASN A 364 13.34 -5.17 0.24
N GLY A 365 14.41 -5.20 -0.55
CA GLY A 365 14.56 -4.40 -1.76
C GLY A 365 13.53 -4.70 -2.85
N ALA A 366 13.35 -3.73 -3.76
CA ALA A 366 12.40 -3.81 -4.87
C ALA A 366 12.71 -4.99 -5.82
N VAL A 367 11.67 -5.73 -6.22
CA VAL A 367 11.79 -6.83 -7.18
C VAL A 367 11.98 -6.29 -8.60
N ASN A 368 12.99 -6.82 -9.31
CA ASN A 368 13.26 -6.53 -10.72
C ASN A 368 13.44 -7.79 -11.59
N ASP A 369 13.04 -8.96 -11.09
CA ASP A 369 13.01 -10.21 -11.85
C ASP A 369 11.56 -10.52 -12.26
N PHE A 370 11.30 -10.51 -13.56
CA PHE A 370 9.99 -10.72 -14.16
C PHE A 370 10.06 -11.81 -15.22
N PRO A 371 8.94 -12.50 -15.53
CA PRO A 371 8.93 -13.44 -16.65
C PRO A 371 9.21 -12.78 -18.01
N ARG A 372 8.69 -11.56 -18.22
CA ARG A 372 8.85 -10.76 -19.43
C ARG A 372 8.51 -9.29 -19.16
N VAL A 373 9.30 -8.35 -19.67
CA VAL A 373 9.01 -6.91 -19.58
C VAL A 373 9.59 -6.17 -20.79
N GLU A 374 8.77 -5.43 -21.53
CA GLU A 374 9.22 -4.63 -22.67
C GLU A 374 9.33 -3.15 -22.33
N THR A 375 8.41 -2.61 -21.52
CA THR A 375 8.48 -1.23 -21.05
C THR A 375 8.49 -1.18 -19.52
N LEU A 376 9.39 -0.37 -18.97
CA LEU A 376 9.38 0.02 -17.56
C LEU A 376 9.00 1.51 -17.44
N ILE A 377 8.05 1.83 -16.56
CA ILE A 377 7.77 3.18 -16.08
C ILE A 377 8.46 3.31 -14.72
N LEU A 378 9.53 4.12 -14.67
CA LEU A 378 10.47 4.20 -13.54
C LEU A 378 10.37 5.57 -12.86
N GLU A 379 10.23 5.59 -11.53
CA GLU A 379 10.39 6.84 -10.76
C GLU A 379 11.77 7.48 -10.93
N SER A 380 11.91 8.75 -10.56
CA SER A 380 13.13 9.53 -10.78
C SER A 380 13.32 10.59 -9.70
N THR A 381 12.86 10.30 -8.48
CA THR A 381 12.87 11.26 -7.37
C THR A 381 14.31 11.72 -7.09
N TYR A 382 15.24 10.77 -7.05
CA TYR A 382 16.69 10.98 -6.97
C TYR A 382 17.38 10.71 -8.32
N GLY A 383 16.75 11.12 -9.43
CA GLY A 383 17.25 10.89 -10.77
C GLY A 383 18.41 11.80 -11.19
N GLY A 384 18.72 12.87 -10.45
CA GLY A 384 19.79 13.82 -10.78
C GLY A 384 21.18 13.20 -10.67
N ARG A 385 22.14 13.75 -11.42
CA ARG A 385 23.50 13.18 -11.48
C ARG A 385 24.23 13.10 -10.13
N ASN A 386 23.88 13.97 -9.18
CA ASN A 386 24.51 14.06 -7.85
C ASN A 386 23.57 13.63 -6.72
N ASP A 387 22.42 13.05 -7.04
CA ASP A 387 21.39 12.68 -6.08
C ASP A 387 21.73 11.32 -5.43
N TYR A 388 22.94 11.20 -4.91
CA TYR A 388 23.38 10.06 -4.12
C TYR A 388 22.98 10.29 -2.66
N GLN A 389 22.52 9.23 -2.01
CA GLN A 389 22.27 9.27 -0.58
C GLN A 389 23.53 8.88 0.19
N THR A 390 23.59 9.32 1.44
CA THR A 390 24.63 8.84 2.35
C THR A 390 24.34 7.38 2.67
N ASP A 391 25.39 6.57 2.81
CA ASP A 391 25.26 5.19 3.25
C ASP A 391 24.48 5.11 4.57
N GLN A 392 23.59 4.13 4.68
CA GLN A 392 22.67 4.01 5.82
C GLN A 392 23.43 3.95 7.16
N GLU A 393 24.58 3.27 7.24
CA GLU A 393 25.37 3.18 8.47
C GLU A 393 25.95 4.55 8.88
N ASP A 394 26.44 5.31 7.90
CA ASP A 394 26.96 6.66 8.13
C ASP A 394 25.84 7.63 8.55
N SER A 395 24.64 7.47 7.99
CA SER A 395 23.43 8.24 8.33
C SER A 395 22.94 7.93 9.74
N GLU A 396 22.90 6.67 10.13
CA GLU A 396 22.61 6.24 11.50
C GLU A 396 23.64 6.81 12.48
N ARG A 397 24.93 6.78 12.14
CA ARG A 397 25.99 7.39 12.96
C ARG A 397 25.81 8.90 13.10
N LYS A 398 25.42 9.59 12.03
CA LYS A 398 25.11 11.03 12.07
C LYS A 398 23.88 11.31 12.95
N LEU A 399 22.81 10.53 12.82
CA LEU A 399 21.61 10.66 13.64
C LEU A 399 21.92 10.47 15.13
N LYS A 400 22.61 9.38 15.50
CA LYS A 400 23.06 9.10 16.87
C LYS A 400 23.88 10.26 17.45
N ARG A 401 24.78 10.86 16.66
CA ARG A 401 25.57 12.03 17.07
C ARG A 401 24.68 13.25 17.33
N VAL A 402 23.77 13.56 16.41
CA VAL A 402 22.87 14.72 16.53
C VAL A 402 21.98 14.58 17.78
N ILE A 403 21.45 13.38 18.04
CA ILE A 403 20.65 13.10 19.24
C ILE A 403 21.48 13.31 20.51
N ASN A 404 22.66 12.68 20.62
CA ASN A 404 23.55 12.83 21.77
C ASN A 404 23.92 14.29 22.06
N GLU A 405 24.37 15.03 21.05
CA GLU A 405 24.74 16.44 21.21
C GLU A 405 23.55 17.32 21.65
N THR A 406 22.33 16.98 21.23
CA THR A 406 21.11 17.72 21.60
C THR A 406 20.72 17.41 23.04
N TYR A 407 20.79 16.13 23.41
CA TYR A 407 20.53 15.65 24.77
C TYR A 407 21.50 16.28 25.80
N GLU A 408 22.80 16.34 25.47
CA GLU A 408 23.83 16.95 26.33
C GLU A 408 23.59 18.45 26.60
N LYS A 409 22.95 19.15 25.67
CA LYS A 409 22.56 20.57 25.83
C LYS A 409 21.25 20.75 26.59
N GLY A 410 20.52 19.67 26.87
CA GLY A 410 19.19 19.75 27.49
C GLY A 410 18.06 20.08 26.52
N GLY A 411 18.31 20.00 25.21
CA GLY A 411 17.32 20.28 24.17
C GLY A 411 16.48 19.06 23.78
N LYS A 412 15.53 19.29 22.88
CA LYS A 412 14.64 18.28 22.28
C LYS A 412 14.97 18.07 20.81
N VAL A 413 14.77 16.85 20.32
CA VAL A 413 14.97 16.49 18.92
C VAL A 413 13.62 16.37 18.23
N VAL A 414 13.33 17.24 17.26
CA VAL A 414 12.10 17.20 16.47
C VAL A 414 12.40 16.61 15.09
N ILE A 415 11.73 15.51 14.75
CA ILE A 415 11.88 14.78 13.48
C ILE A 415 10.55 14.80 12.73
N PRO A 416 10.39 15.65 11.70
CA PRO A 416 9.26 15.57 10.80
C PRO A 416 9.30 14.27 10.00
N ALA A 417 8.21 13.50 10.03
CA ALA A 417 8.06 12.28 9.25
C ALA A 417 6.64 12.13 8.68
N PHE A 418 6.50 11.35 7.62
CA PHE A 418 5.17 10.91 7.20
C PHE A 418 4.63 9.86 8.16
N ALA A 419 3.30 9.69 8.22
CA ALA A 419 2.68 8.71 9.11
C ALA A 419 3.19 7.29 8.85
N VAL A 420 3.40 6.95 7.57
CA VAL A 420 3.92 5.65 7.11
C VAL A 420 5.22 5.80 6.33
N GLY A 421 6.17 4.90 6.61
CA GLY A 421 7.46 4.76 5.95
C GLY A 421 8.58 5.23 6.87
N ARG A 422 8.91 6.52 6.81
CA ARG A 422 10.10 7.06 7.49
C ARG A 422 9.99 7.07 9.01
N SER A 423 8.79 7.28 9.54
CA SER A 423 8.55 7.24 10.99
C SER A 423 8.90 5.88 11.57
N GLN A 424 8.42 4.78 10.97
CA GLN A 424 8.74 3.43 11.43
C GLN A 424 10.22 3.08 11.27
N GLU A 425 10.89 3.54 10.21
CA GLU A 425 12.34 3.34 10.03
C GLU A 425 13.11 4.04 11.16
N MET A 426 12.72 5.27 11.52
CA MET A 426 13.30 6.01 12.65
C MET A 426 13.04 5.34 13.98
N MET A 427 11.85 4.77 14.19
CA MET A 427 11.55 4.01 15.40
C MET A 427 12.52 2.84 15.57
N LEU A 428 12.78 2.06 14.52
CA LEU A 428 13.73 0.95 14.58
C LEU A 428 15.16 1.39 14.91
N VAL A 429 15.64 2.44 14.24
CA VAL A 429 16.99 2.97 14.45
C VAL A 429 17.16 3.53 15.87
N ILE A 430 16.16 4.25 16.37
CA ILE A 430 16.19 4.85 17.71
C ILE A 430 16.07 3.79 18.81
N GLU A 431 15.17 2.81 18.65
CA GLU A 431 15.01 1.69 19.58
C GLU A 431 16.31 0.91 19.72
N GLU A 432 16.91 0.50 18.59
CA GLU A 432 18.16 -0.24 18.60
C GLU A 432 19.29 0.58 19.23
N ALA A 433 19.40 1.87 18.90
CA ALA A 433 20.42 2.75 19.45
C ALA A 433 20.29 2.95 20.98
N MET A 434 19.06 3.00 21.52
CA MET A 434 18.84 3.05 22.97
C MET A 434 19.17 1.70 23.62
N ARG A 435 18.70 0.60 23.03
CA ARG A 435 18.95 -0.76 23.52
C ARG A 435 20.43 -1.11 23.57
N GLU A 436 21.22 -0.64 22.61
CA GLU A 436 22.67 -0.83 22.55
C GLU A 436 23.47 0.17 23.41
N GLY A 437 22.81 1.22 23.92
CA GLY A 437 23.43 2.28 24.73
C GLY A 437 24.24 3.30 23.91
N ASP A 438 24.00 3.38 22.60
CA ASP A 438 24.62 4.35 21.69
C ASP A 438 24.02 5.77 21.84
N ILE A 439 22.76 5.85 22.29
CA ILE A 439 22.09 7.07 22.71
C ILE A 439 21.44 6.86 24.09
N PRO A 440 21.20 7.92 24.88
CA PRO A 440 20.55 7.82 26.18
C PRO A 440 19.11 7.35 26.04
N GLU A 441 18.64 6.57 27.02
CA GLU A 441 17.21 6.28 27.16
C GLU A 441 16.45 7.56 27.49
N MET A 442 15.45 7.88 26.66
CA MET A 442 14.57 9.03 26.85
C MET A 442 13.23 8.79 26.16
N PRO A 443 12.16 9.50 26.52
CA PRO A 443 10.87 9.37 25.85
C PRO A 443 10.95 9.73 24.36
N VAL A 444 10.29 8.92 23.54
CA VAL A 444 10.07 9.15 22.11
C VAL A 444 8.58 9.35 21.88
N HIS A 445 8.17 10.60 21.63
CA HIS A 445 6.78 10.96 21.42
C HIS A 445 6.39 10.85 19.95
N LEU A 446 5.32 10.12 19.69
CA LEU A 446 4.76 9.85 18.36
C LEU A 446 3.44 10.61 18.23
N ASP A 447 3.39 11.59 17.34
CA ASP A 447 2.22 12.45 17.12
C ASP A 447 1.74 12.40 15.68
N GLY A 448 0.45 12.68 15.49
CA GLY A 448 -0.28 12.41 14.26
C GLY A 448 -0.55 10.92 14.06
N MET A 449 -0.72 10.50 12.81
CA MET A 449 -1.12 9.12 12.48
C MET A 449 0.01 8.09 12.58
N ILE A 450 1.15 8.40 13.20
CA ILE A 450 2.33 7.50 13.27
C ILE A 450 2.02 6.26 14.11
N TRP A 451 1.37 6.41 15.27
CA TRP A 451 1.04 5.27 16.13
C TRP A 451 0.07 4.31 15.45
N GLU A 452 -1.03 4.84 14.91
CA GLU A 452 -2.04 4.06 14.18
C GLU A 452 -1.45 3.40 12.92
N ALA A 453 -0.59 4.10 12.16
CA ALA A 453 0.11 3.49 11.04
C ALA A 453 1.06 2.37 11.49
N THR A 454 1.72 2.52 12.65
CA THR A 454 2.58 1.48 13.22
C THR A 454 1.77 0.26 13.67
N ALA A 455 0.58 0.46 14.22
CA ALA A 455 -0.35 -0.63 14.54
C ALA A 455 -0.69 -1.46 13.28
N ILE A 456 -0.90 -0.80 12.14
CA ILE A 456 -1.09 -1.46 10.84
C ILE A 456 0.15 -2.29 10.44
N HIS A 457 1.38 -1.81 10.67
CA HIS A 457 2.60 -2.60 10.40
C HIS A 457 2.63 -3.88 11.22
N THR A 458 2.21 -3.83 12.49
CA THR A 458 2.15 -5.02 13.35
C THR A 458 1.04 -6.00 12.96
N THR A 459 0.07 -5.55 12.16
CA THR A 459 -1.00 -6.40 11.59
C THR A 459 -0.52 -7.17 10.37
N TYR A 460 0.40 -6.60 9.58
CA TYR A 460 0.90 -7.16 8.30
C TYR A 460 2.41 -7.50 8.31
N PRO A 461 2.88 -8.34 9.24
CA PRO A 461 4.29 -8.67 9.38
C PRO A 461 4.88 -9.45 8.19
N GLU A 462 4.06 -10.16 7.41
CA GLU A 462 4.48 -10.83 6.17
C GLU A 462 4.94 -9.87 5.05
N TYR A 463 4.60 -8.58 5.16
CA TYR A 463 5.06 -7.51 4.28
C TYR A 463 6.32 -6.79 4.80
N LEU A 464 6.84 -7.18 5.96
CA LEU A 464 8.09 -6.67 6.52
C LEU A 464 9.29 -7.52 6.05
N ARG A 465 10.49 -6.95 6.18
CA ARG A 465 11.76 -7.63 5.95
C ARG A 465 11.85 -8.92 6.75
N ASP A 466 12.45 -9.95 6.16
CA ASP A 466 12.52 -11.29 6.75
C ASP A 466 13.09 -11.27 8.17
N ASP A 467 14.19 -10.54 8.41
CA ASP A 467 14.81 -10.44 9.73
C ASP A 467 13.89 -9.80 10.79
N LEU A 468 13.17 -8.74 10.43
CA LEU A 468 12.24 -8.06 11.33
C LEU A 468 11.00 -8.91 11.58
N ARG A 469 10.48 -9.55 10.54
CA ARG A 469 9.38 -10.50 10.62
C ARG A 469 9.73 -11.65 11.56
N ASP A 470 10.92 -12.22 11.44
CA ASP A 470 11.37 -13.33 12.27
C ASP A 470 11.53 -12.91 13.75
N ARG A 471 12.06 -11.70 14.02
CA ARG A 471 12.06 -11.12 15.39
C ARG A 471 10.65 -11.01 15.98
N ILE A 472 9.70 -10.50 15.18
CA ILE A 472 8.30 -10.37 15.59
C ILE A 472 7.62 -11.75 15.77
N PHE A 473 7.97 -12.76 14.96
CA PHE A 473 7.32 -14.08 14.97
C PHE A 473 7.89 -15.08 15.96
N HIS A 474 9.19 -15.03 16.21
CA HIS A 474 9.92 -16.12 16.84
C HIS A 474 10.59 -15.72 18.15
N GLU A 475 10.91 -14.45 18.31
CA GLU A 475 11.67 -13.96 19.47
C GLU A 475 10.80 -13.20 20.48
N ASP A 476 9.55 -12.88 20.12
CA ASP A 476 8.63 -12.04 20.92
C ASP A 476 9.24 -10.66 21.26
N GLU A 477 10.19 -10.22 20.43
CA GLU A 477 10.89 -8.94 20.53
C GLU A 477 10.41 -8.00 19.43
N ASN A 478 9.19 -7.47 19.58
CA ASN A 478 8.66 -6.47 18.65
C ASN A 478 9.20 -5.07 19.01
N PRO A 479 10.05 -4.45 18.17
CA PRO A 479 10.64 -3.13 18.47
C PRO A 479 9.59 -2.03 18.63
N PHE A 480 8.45 -2.16 17.95
CA PHE A 480 7.38 -1.15 18.00
C PHE A 480 6.64 -1.13 19.34
N LEU A 481 6.84 -2.13 20.20
CA LEU A 481 6.26 -2.21 21.55
C LEU A 481 7.19 -1.71 22.65
N ALA A 482 8.35 -1.15 22.30
CA ALA A 482 9.33 -0.72 23.29
C ALA A 482 8.82 0.45 24.14
N ASP A 483 9.10 0.40 25.45
CA ASP A 483 8.55 1.30 26.48
C ASP A 483 8.85 2.79 26.25
N GLN A 484 9.89 3.13 25.47
CA GLN A 484 10.21 4.52 25.15
C GLN A 484 9.19 5.19 24.23
N PHE A 485 8.38 4.44 23.47
CA PHE A 485 7.44 5.02 22.51
C PHE A 485 6.13 5.44 23.18
N ASN A 486 5.79 6.73 23.06
CA ASN A 486 4.62 7.33 23.70
C ASN A 486 3.72 7.97 22.65
N HIS A 487 2.45 7.58 22.61
CA HIS A 487 1.46 8.17 21.71
C HIS A 487 0.92 9.49 22.27
N ILE A 488 0.88 10.54 21.44
CA ILE A 488 0.29 11.85 21.77
C ILE A 488 -1.15 11.91 21.24
N ASP A 489 -2.14 12.00 22.14
CA ASP A 489 -3.57 12.01 21.80
C ASP A 489 -4.33 13.19 22.47
N GLY A 490 -3.75 13.78 23.52
CA GLY A 490 -4.30 14.91 24.28
C GLY A 490 -4.26 16.26 23.54
N GLY A 491 -3.80 16.28 22.29
CA GLY A 491 -3.76 17.48 21.45
C GLY A 491 -2.82 18.56 22.01
N GLU A 492 -3.26 19.81 22.01
CA GLU A 492 -2.39 20.96 22.30
C GLU A 492 -1.90 21.03 23.76
N GLU A 493 -2.71 20.56 24.70
CA GLU A 493 -2.35 20.56 26.13
C GLU A 493 -1.20 19.59 26.40
N GLU A 494 -1.30 18.36 25.89
CA GLU A 494 -0.24 17.35 26.02
C GLU A 494 1.04 17.77 25.28
N ARG A 495 0.93 18.37 24.09
CA ARG A 495 2.10 18.92 23.37
C ARG A 495 2.85 19.97 24.18
N GLN A 496 2.13 20.86 24.85
CA GLN A 496 2.73 21.87 25.72
C GLN A 496 3.41 21.23 26.94
N GLU A 497 2.77 20.25 27.59
CA GLU A 497 3.35 19.52 28.71
C GLU A 497 4.65 18.81 28.34
N VAL A 498 4.68 18.15 27.18
CA VAL A 498 5.89 17.50 26.64
C VAL A 498 6.95 18.55 26.32
N ALA A 499 6.58 19.67 25.70
CA ALA A 499 7.51 20.74 25.36
C ALA A 499 8.15 21.41 26.60
N ASP A 500 7.40 21.52 27.70
CA ASP A 500 7.87 22.07 28.99
C ASP A 500 8.63 21.03 29.84
N GLY A 501 8.58 19.75 29.46
CA GLY A 501 9.24 18.63 30.14
C GLY A 501 10.73 18.50 29.85
N ASP A 502 11.29 17.36 30.26
CA ASP A 502 12.71 17.00 30.09
C ASP A 502 13.08 16.70 28.62
N GLN A 503 14.32 16.28 28.35
CA GLN A 503 14.79 15.93 27.01
C GLN A 503 14.00 14.76 26.43
N CYS A 504 13.60 14.88 25.17
CA CYS A 504 12.87 13.85 24.46
C CYS A 504 13.12 13.92 22.95
N ILE A 505 12.69 12.88 22.24
CA ILE A 505 12.60 12.85 20.79
C ILE A 505 11.12 12.97 20.41
N ILE A 506 10.80 13.80 19.41
CA ILE A 506 9.45 14.01 18.90
C ILE A 506 9.43 13.62 17.43
N LEU A 507 8.70 12.57 17.08
CA LEU A 507 8.39 12.18 15.70
C LEU A 507 6.97 12.63 15.39
N SER A 508 6.81 13.51 14.39
CA SER A 508 5.51 14.13 14.12
C SER A 508 5.25 14.35 12.63
N THR A 509 3.98 14.25 12.24
CA THR A 509 3.49 14.55 10.89
C THR A 509 3.23 16.05 10.67
N SER A 510 3.36 16.60 9.46
CA SER A 510 3.77 15.93 8.21
C SER A 510 5.27 16.06 7.92
N GLY A 511 5.84 15.06 7.23
CA GLY A 511 7.29 14.97 6.98
C GLY A 511 7.89 16.10 6.12
N MET A 512 7.05 16.88 5.43
CA MET A 512 7.47 18.05 4.66
C MET A 512 7.00 19.39 5.25
N VAL A 513 6.51 19.37 6.50
CA VAL A 513 6.08 20.56 7.25
C VAL A 513 4.98 21.34 6.51
N THR A 514 4.09 20.63 5.81
CA THR A 514 3.02 21.25 5.02
C THR A 514 1.80 21.65 5.85
N GLY A 515 1.66 21.04 7.04
CA GLY A 515 0.52 21.20 7.93
C GLY A 515 0.55 20.13 9.03
N GLY A 516 -0.52 20.04 9.81
CA GLY A 516 -0.65 19.04 10.87
C GLY A 516 0.13 19.36 12.16
N PRO A 517 0.33 18.36 13.05
CA PRO A 517 0.86 18.57 14.40
C PRO A 517 2.28 19.13 14.45
N ILE A 518 3.11 18.89 13.43
CA ILE A 518 4.47 19.46 13.34
C ILE A 518 4.47 20.99 13.45
N MET A 519 3.42 21.66 12.97
CA MET A 519 3.29 23.12 13.10
C MET A 519 3.15 23.56 14.56
N SER A 520 2.40 22.82 15.37
CA SER A 520 2.28 23.06 16.81
C SER A 520 3.61 22.81 17.53
N TRP A 521 4.32 21.73 17.20
CA TRP A 521 5.66 21.47 17.75
C TRP A 521 6.66 22.58 17.44
N LEU A 522 6.61 23.16 16.24
CA LEU A 522 7.44 24.31 15.90
C LEU A 522 7.03 25.56 16.70
N GLU A 523 5.76 25.76 17.04
CA GLU A 523 5.35 26.86 17.94
C GLU A 523 5.93 26.70 19.35
N HIS A 524 5.97 25.46 19.87
CA HIS A 524 6.43 25.18 21.23
C HIS A 524 7.95 25.08 21.36
N VAL A 525 8.60 24.32 20.48
CA VAL A 525 10.02 23.98 20.56
C VAL A 525 10.86 24.86 19.65
N GLY A 526 10.28 25.48 18.62
CA GLY A 526 11.00 26.28 17.62
C GLY A 526 11.83 27.43 18.20
N GLY A 527 11.41 27.98 19.34
CA GLY A 527 12.10 29.09 20.02
C GLY A 527 13.29 28.68 20.90
N ASP A 528 13.52 27.38 21.10
CA ASP A 528 14.59 26.85 21.94
C ASP A 528 15.89 26.65 21.14
N PRO A 529 16.97 27.40 21.43
CA PRO A 529 18.24 27.26 20.71
C PRO A 529 19.04 26.00 21.06
N ASP A 530 18.69 25.30 22.15
CA ASP A 530 19.38 24.06 22.54
C ASP A 530 18.73 22.83 21.86
N SER A 531 17.51 22.98 21.35
CA SER A 531 16.77 21.99 20.57
C SER A 531 17.22 21.93 19.10
N ARG A 532 16.90 20.82 18.43
CA ARG A 532 17.21 20.59 17.02
C ARG A 532 16.03 20.03 16.24
N MET A 533 15.92 20.45 14.98
CA MET A 533 15.04 19.85 13.98
C MET A 533 15.86 19.04 12.99
N VAL A 534 15.48 17.79 12.74
CA VAL A 534 16.24 16.85 11.90
C VAL A 534 15.38 16.37 10.74
N PHE A 535 15.72 16.79 9.52
CA PHE A 535 15.10 16.24 8.30
C PHE A 535 15.74 14.90 7.94
N VAL A 536 14.91 13.87 7.75
CA VAL A 536 15.34 12.48 7.46
C VAL A 536 14.89 11.97 6.10
N GLY A 537 14.31 12.83 5.26
CA GLY A 537 13.80 12.44 3.94
C GLY A 537 13.66 13.63 2.99
N TYR A 538 13.35 13.32 1.74
CA TYR A 538 13.21 14.31 0.67
C TYR A 538 12.22 15.43 1.03
N GLN A 539 12.56 16.66 0.67
CA GLN A 539 11.73 17.84 0.86
C GLN A 539 11.36 18.41 -0.51
N ALA A 540 10.12 18.19 -0.95
CA ALA A 540 9.68 18.60 -2.27
C ALA A 540 9.72 20.13 -2.45
N GLN A 541 10.00 20.57 -3.67
CA GLN A 541 9.98 21.99 -4.01
C GLN A 541 8.61 22.61 -3.72
N GLY A 542 8.61 23.83 -3.17
CA GLY A 542 7.39 24.55 -2.80
C GLY A 542 6.94 24.33 -1.35
N THR A 543 7.36 23.25 -0.70
CA THR A 543 7.01 22.94 0.71
C THR A 543 7.72 23.89 1.70
N LEU A 544 7.14 24.03 2.91
CA LEU A 544 7.78 24.79 3.98
C LEU A 544 9.04 24.08 4.49
N GLY A 545 9.03 22.75 4.59
CA GLY A 545 10.19 21.96 4.99
C GLY A 545 11.40 22.23 4.09
N ARG A 546 11.21 22.30 2.76
CA ARG A 546 12.27 22.67 1.82
C ARG A 546 12.83 24.08 2.06
N ARG A 547 12.00 25.03 2.48
CA ARG A 547 12.44 26.40 2.78
C ARG A 547 13.24 26.45 4.08
N ILE A 548 12.77 25.76 5.13
CA ILE A 548 13.48 25.65 6.41
C ILE A 548 14.84 24.99 6.21
N GLN A 549 14.88 23.88 5.47
CA GLN A 549 16.12 23.18 5.11
C GLN A 549 17.14 24.07 4.39
N ASN A 550 16.67 25.06 3.62
CA ASN A 550 17.52 26.05 2.94
C ASN A 550 17.93 27.25 3.83
N GLY A 551 17.64 27.20 5.13
CA GLY A 551 18.01 28.21 6.11
C GLY A 551 16.96 29.30 6.33
N TRP A 552 15.70 29.07 5.94
CA TRP A 552 14.63 30.01 6.26
C TRP A 552 14.16 29.83 7.71
N ASP A 553 14.28 30.89 8.50
CA ASP A 553 14.06 30.91 9.94
C ASP A 553 12.78 31.67 10.37
N GLU A 554 12.05 32.25 9.42
CA GLU A 554 10.75 32.89 9.66
C GLU A 554 9.61 32.13 8.98
N ILE A 555 8.75 31.50 9.79
CA ILE A 555 7.57 30.78 9.30
C ILE A 555 6.34 31.68 9.38
N PRO A 556 5.60 31.89 8.27
CA PRO A 556 4.31 32.57 8.32
C PRO A 556 3.27 31.70 9.03
N MET A 557 2.67 32.22 10.09
CA MET A 557 1.65 31.53 10.87
C MET A 557 0.28 32.13 10.58
N ASN A 558 -0.65 31.27 10.15
CA ASN A 558 -2.02 31.66 9.89
C ASN A 558 -2.85 31.43 11.16
N ARG A 559 -2.72 32.33 12.14
CA ARG A 559 -3.55 32.27 13.36
C ARG A 559 -4.95 32.75 12.99
N GLY A 560 -5.92 31.84 13.04
CA GLY A 560 -7.32 32.12 12.72
C GLY A 560 -7.81 33.46 13.30
N GLY A 561 -8.54 34.24 12.49
CA GLY A 561 -8.99 35.59 12.84
C GLY A 561 -8.29 36.74 12.12
N GLY A 562 -7.53 36.48 11.05
CA GLY A 562 -6.99 37.52 10.15
C GLY A 562 -5.75 38.25 10.66
N ARG A 563 -5.06 37.72 11.69
CA ARG A 563 -3.76 38.22 12.14
C ARG A 563 -2.65 37.30 11.63
N ASN A 564 -1.93 37.77 10.62
CA ASN A 564 -0.70 37.12 10.15
C ASN A 564 0.37 37.23 11.24
N GLY A 565 0.72 36.11 11.87
CA GLY A 565 1.85 35.99 12.78
C GLY A 565 3.10 35.53 12.03
N LYS A 566 4.27 35.72 12.65
CA LYS A 566 5.51 35.06 12.23
C LYS A 566 6.07 34.29 13.42
N LEU A 567 6.47 33.05 13.19
CA LEU A 567 7.25 32.25 14.13
C LEU A 567 8.72 32.35 13.72
N SER A 568 9.59 32.70 14.65
CA SER A 568 11.04 32.74 14.42
C SER A 568 11.66 31.49 15.02
N LEU A 569 12.27 30.67 14.16
CA LEU A 569 12.99 29.48 14.55
C LEU A 569 14.38 29.85 15.07
N LYS A 570 14.70 29.36 16.26
CA LYS A 570 16.03 29.46 16.90
C LYS A 570 16.69 28.11 17.10
N LEU A 571 15.92 27.02 17.03
CA LEU A 571 16.46 25.67 17.01
C LEU A 571 17.41 25.48 15.82
N ASP A 572 18.38 24.59 16.00
CA ASP A 572 19.33 24.25 14.96
C ASP A 572 18.71 23.23 13.98
N VAL A 573 19.01 23.36 12.69
CA VAL A 573 18.39 22.54 11.63
C VAL A 573 19.46 21.66 11.00
N GLU A 574 19.30 20.35 11.13
CA GLU A 574 20.18 19.35 10.53
C GLU A 574 19.42 18.52 9.48
N THR A 575 20.16 18.03 8.50
CA THR A 575 19.64 17.08 7.52
C THR A 575 20.46 15.80 7.61
N VAL A 576 19.77 14.67 7.82
CA VAL A 576 20.36 13.33 7.82
C VAL A 576 19.75 12.57 6.64
N ASP A 577 20.38 12.71 5.48
CA ASP A 577 20.02 11.95 4.28
C ASP A 577 20.46 10.50 4.42
N GLY A 578 19.83 9.55 3.73
CA GLY A 578 20.15 8.10 3.80
C GLY A 578 19.06 7.25 4.46
N PHE A 579 17.96 7.89 4.87
CA PHE A 579 16.75 7.19 5.29
C PHE A 579 15.61 7.43 4.31
N SER A 580 15.85 7.81 3.06
CA SER A 580 14.76 7.99 2.10
C SER A 580 14.08 6.67 1.80
N GLY A 581 12.78 6.71 1.47
CA GLY A 581 12.10 5.55 0.91
C GLY A 581 12.34 5.35 -0.58
N HIS A 582 13.01 6.31 -1.23
CA HIS A 582 13.30 6.23 -2.64
C HIS A 582 14.73 5.76 -2.86
N ALA A 583 14.89 4.92 -3.88
CA ALA A 583 16.18 4.55 -4.42
C ALA A 583 16.91 5.83 -4.84
N ASP A 584 18.16 5.94 -4.38
CA ASP A 584 19.02 7.03 -4.80
C ASP A 584 19.45 6.85 -6.26
N ARG A 585 20.28 7.78 -6.74
CA ARG A 585 20.78 7.72 -8.11
C ARG A 585 21.46 6.39 -8.46
N GLN A 586 22.21 5.80 -7.53
CA GLN A 586 22.90 4.52 -7.75
C GLN A 586 21.91 3.35 -7.71
N GLY A 587 20.96 3.36 -6.77
CA GLY A 587 19.87 2.40 -6.65
C GLY A 587 19.02 2.32 -7.92
N LEU A 588 18.59 3.46 -8.47
CA LEU A 588 17.82 3.52 -9.72
C LEU A 588 18.59 2.95 -10.92
N MET A 589 19.88 3.29 -11.04
CA MET A 589 20.74 2.74 -12.09
C MET A 589 20.97 1.23 -11.92
N ASN A 590 21.16 0.77 -10.68
CA ASN A 590 21.35 -0.64 -10.35
C ASN A 590 20.08 -1.46 -10.60
N PHE A 591 18.91 -0.94 -10.26
CA PHE A 591 17.61 -1.55 -10.51
C PHE A 591 17.47 -1.89 -11.99
N VAL A 592 17.75 -0.93 -12.89
CA VAL A 592 17.72 -1.16 -14.36
C VAL A 592 18.85 -2.07 -14.85
N LYS A 593 20.05 -1.92 -14.29
CA LYS A 593 21.24 -2.69 -14.69
C LYS A 593 21.07 -4.19 -14.46
N THR A 594 20.42 -4.55 -13.35
CA THR A 594 20.27 -5.93 -12.88
C THR A 594 18.89 -6.52 -13.19
N MET A 595 17.95 -5.70 -13.66
CA MET A 595 16.62 -6.14 -14.08
C MET A 595 16.67 -7.26 -15.12
N ASN A 596 15.87 -8.30 -14.90
CA ASN A 596 15.79 -9.46 -15.76
C ASN A 596 14.31 -9.80 -16.09
N PRO A 597 13.94 -9.90 -17.39
CA PRO A 597 14.73 -9.48 -18.54
C PRO A 597 14.89 -7.96 -18.57
N ARG A 598 15.90 -7.50 -19.29
CA ARG A 598 16.12 -6.08 -19.51
C ARG A 598 15.01 -5.48 -20.39
N PRO A 599 14.37 -4.36 -20.00
CA PRO A 599 13.30 -3.77 -20.80
C PRO A 599 13.84 -3.14 -22.09
N GLU A 600 13.01 -3.03 -23.12
CA GLU A 600 13.37 -2.38 -24.38
C GLU A 600 13.26 -0.85 -24.29
N LYS A 601 12.32 -0.37 -23.48
CA LYS A 601 11.99 1.05 -23.30
C LYS A 601 11.84 1.40 -21.82
N ILE A 602 12.25 2.61 -21.46
CA ILE A 602 12.02 3.16 -20.11
C ILE A 602 11.38 4.54 -20.22
N LEU A 603 10.32 4.78 -19.47
CA LEU A 603 9.73 6.11 -19.27
C LEU A 603 10.10 6.54 -17.85
N CYS A 604 10.93 7.57 -17.73
CA CYS A 604 11.31 8.15 -16.44
C CYS A 604 10.24 9.17 -16.02
N VAL A 605 9.63 8.98 -14.85
CA VAL A 605 8.54 9.78 -14.29
C VAL A 605 8.84 10.09 -12.81
N HIS A 606 7.91 10.69 -12.07
CA HIS A 606 8.01 10.91 -10.62
C HIS A 606 9.35 11.51 -10.18
N GLY A 607 9.58 12.77 -10.56
CA GLY A 607 10.83 13.47 -10.28
C GLY A 607 10.83 14.83 -10.94
N ASP A 608 11.62 15.77 -10.40
CA ASP A 608 11.76 17.10 -10.99
C ASP A 608 12.26 17.01 -12.44
N GLU A 609 11.93 18.02 -13.26
CA GLU A 609 12.24 18.01 -14.70
C GLU A 609 13.71 17.69 -15.00
N SER A 610 14.65 18.22 -14.21
CA SER A 610 16.08 17.92 -14.35
C SER A 610 16.42 16.48 -14.01
N SER A 611 15.87 15.95 -12.91
CA SER A 611 16.16 14.60 -12.41
C SER A 611 15.68 13.54 -13.40
N VAL A 612 14.47 13.72 -13.93
CA VAL A 612 13.89 12.85 -14.96
C VAL A 612 14.74 12.86 -16.24
N GLN A 613 15.16 14.03 -16.70
CA GLN A 613 15.98 14.17 -17.91
C GLN A 613 17.38 13.57 -17.73
N ASP A 614 18.01 13.81 -16.58
CA ASP A 614 19.33 13.31 -16.25
C ASP A 614 19.35 11.79 -16.14
N LEU A 615 18.34 11.18 -15.49
CA LEU A 615 18.21 9.73 -15.41
C LEU A 615 17.99 9.11 -16.80
N SER A 616 17.03 9.63 -17.55
CA SER A 616 16.73 9.18 -18.92
C SER A 616 18.00 9.20 -19.80
N SER A 617 18.73 10.33 -19.81
CA SER A 617 19.97 10.49 -20.58
C SER A 617 21.04 9.48 -20.17
N SER A 618 21.20 9.25 -18.87
CA SER A 618 22.24 8.37 -18.36
C SER A 618 21.96 6.90 -18.64
N LEU A 619 20.71 6.48 -18.48
CA LEU A 619 20.26 5.13 -18.88
C LEU A 619 20.47 4.91 -20.39
N TYR A 620 20.18 5.91 -21.23
CA TYR A 620 20.46 5.82 -22.67
C TYR A 620 21.96 5.63 -22.95
N HIS A 621 22.82 6.45 -22.33
CA HIS A 621 24.26 6.43 -22.58
C HIS A 621 24.97 5.20 -22.02
N GLU A 622 24.61 4.75 -20.82
CA GLU A 622 25.28 3.63 -20.15
C GLU A 622 24.81 2.28 -20.68
N PHE A 623 23.53 2.18 -21.04
CA PHE A 623 22.89 0.92 -21.34
C PHE A 623 22.39 0.77 -22.78
N ASN A 624 22.50 1.83 -23.60
CA ASN A 624 22.03 1.85 -24.98
C ASN A 624 20.54 1.47 -25.12
N MET A 625 19.72 1.94 -24.16
CA MET A 625 18.27 1.67 -24.07
C MET A 625 17.48 2.86 -24.57
N ARG A 626 16.27 2.64 -25.12
CA ARG A 626 15.40 3.75 -25.50
C ARG A 626 14.72 4.31 -24.26
N THR A 627 15.08 5.53 -23.87
CA THR A 627 14.50 6.18 -22.70
C THR A 627 13.75 7.44 -23.08
N PHE A 628 12.73 7.77 -22.29
CA PHE A 628 11.88 8.92 -22.50
C PHE A 628 11.62 9.64 -21.18
N ALA A 629 11.58 10.97 -21.25
CA ALA A 629 11.16 11.86 -20.18
C ALA A 629 9.83 12.52 -20.59
N PRO A 630 8.68 11.81 -20.46
CA PRO A 630 7.38 12.30 -20.93
C PRO A 630 6.99 13.63 -20.30
N LYS A 631 6.04 14.32 -20.91
CA LYS A 631 5.27 15.40 -20.29
C LYS A 631 3.85 14.93 -19.99
N ASN A 632 3.21 15.53 -19.00
CA ASN A 632 1.78 15.32 -18.77
C ASN A 632 0.99 15.55 -20.07
N LEU A 633 -0.05 14.74 -20.28
CA LEU A 633 -0.89 14.64 -21.47
C LEU A 633 -0.24 14.03 -22.72
N GLU A 634 1.00 13.54 -22.65
CA GLU A 634 1.55 12.74 -23.73
C GLU A 634 1.02 11.29 -23.69
N THR A 635 0.93 10.68 -24.87
CA THR A 635 0.54 9.28 -25.03
C THR A 635 1.59 8.53 -25.83
N PHE A 636 2.11 7.45 -25.25
CA PHE A 636 3.13 6.60 -25.84
C PHE A 636 2.48 5.32 -26.33
N ARG A 637 2.55 5.07 -27.63
CA ARG A 637 2.12 3.80 -28.22
C ARG A 637 3.32 2.86 -28.34
N PHE A 638 3.18 1.65 -27.79
CA PHE A 638 4.26 0.67 -27.77
C PHE A 638 4.14 -0.38 -28.86
N LYS A 639 2.92 -0.70 -29.28
CA LYS A 639 2.58 -1.65 -30.34
C LYS A 639 1.59 -1.04 -31.32
#